data_AF-A0A1V3C612-F1
#
_entry.id   AF-A0A1V3C612-F1
#
_cell.length_a   1.000
_cell.length_b   1.000
_cell.length_c   1.000
_cell.angle_alpha   90.00
_cell.angle_beta   90.00
_cell.angle_gamma   90.00
#
_symmetry.space_group_name_H-M   'P 1'
#
loop_
_entity.id
_entity.type
_entity.pdbx_description
1 polymer ?
#
loop_
_entity_poly.entity_id
_entity_poly.type
_entity_poly.pdbx_seq_one_letter_code
_entity_poly.pdbx_strand_id
1 'polypeptide(L)'
;MSVAEQPPEEGGYGGYDRTPPHDIQAEQSVLGGMLLSKDAITQVVEIIRSVDFYRPAHQIIYDSIINLFSRGEPVDAISVNAELTKRGEAARAGGALYLHTLTEAIPTAANAGYYAKIVSDRAVLRRLVEVGTRIAQIGYAGDGEVDDLVDHAQAEIYKVAENRTGEDYLALADIMPGALDEIEAIGAHDGSLTGVPTGFADFDALTNGLHPGQMVIIAARPAVGKALALDTPLPTTGGWTTMGEVEVGTELIAADGTPTRVVAATDVMTDRPCFEIEFDDGTTVVADAEHQWFTHTRASRRAAREAEARGVAPKVLPEVRTTREIARTLRLETADRRPNHSVGNAAAIELPERDLPLPPYFLGAWLGDGASAAARITSKDPEVLLNIEAEGLVTKPVGSTEMTYGVFLAEEDTAPTARDCVGRHGSVQALLRTAGVLGNKHIPQEYLRASIAQRRSLLAGLVDTDGTVDAGGSVQFAVTDERLANDFRELAHSLGYRTGMSTRRVSGRTEASSTCYTVTFGSAREVFRIERKQRAHRERGGSRGYARIGSRFVTDVRPVESVPVRCVQVDHPDHLFLATRSMIPTHNSTLALDFARAASIKNDMTSVFFSLEMGRNEIVMRLLSAEARVPLHTMRSGLMTDEDWTRLARRMGEVANAPLFIDDSPNMSMMEIRAKCRRLKQQHDLKLVIVDYLQLMSSPGRVESRQQEVSEMSRSLKLLAKELEVPVVALSQLNRGPEQRTDKRPQVSDLRESGSIEQDADMVILLYREDVHDKESPRAGEADIIVAKHRNGPTADVTVAFQGHYSRFVDMAPG
;
A
#
# COMPACT_ATOMS: atom_id res chain seq x y z
N MET A 1 50.12 -56.18 -42.98
CA MET A 1 48.75 -56.61 -42.65
C MET A 1 48.30 -55.76 -41.47
N SER A 2 47.75 -54.58 -41.73
CA SER A 2 46.32 -54.31 -42.01
C SER A 2 45.56 -54.06 -40.71
N VAL A 3 45.38 -52.79 -40.36
CA VAL A 3 44.09 -52.26 -39.93
C VAL A 3 43.95 -50.89 -40.59
N ALA A 4 42.94 -50.75 -41.44
CA ALA A 4 42.62 -49.55 -42.17
C ALA A 4 42.13 -48.47 -41.21
N GLU A 5 42.74 -47.30 -41.29
CA GLU A 5 42.29 -46.06 -40.66
C GLU A 5 41.13 -45.52 -41.52
N GLN A 6 39.90 -45.62 -41.00
CA GLN A 6 38.74 -44.98 -41.63
C GLN A 6 38.84 -43.46 -41.45
N PRO A 7 38.55 -42.66 -42.49
CA PRO A 7 38.51 -41.21 -42.38
C PRO A 7 37.35 -40.75 -41.48
N PRO A 8 37.44 -39.57 -40.85
CA PRO A 8 36.38 -39.06 -40.00
C PRO A 8 35.09 -38.90 -40.81
N GLU A 9 34.01 -39.50 -40.33
CA GLU A 9 32.67 -39.26 -40.86
C GLU A 9 32.39 -37.75 -40.84
N GLU A 10 32.10 -37.21 -42.02
CA GLU A 10 31.56 -35.87 -42.21
C GLU A 10 30.24 -35.75 -41.44
N GLY A 11 30.33 -35.31 -40.18
CA GLY A 11 29.21 -34.72 -39.46
C GLY A 11 28.84 -33.40 -40.10
N GLY A 12 28.16 -33.47 -41.24
CA GLY A 12 27.66 -32.32 -41.97
C GLY A 12 26.72 -31.50 -41.09
N TYR A 13 27.21 -30.33 -40.65
CA TYR A 13 26.36 -29.22 -40.25
C TYR A 13 25.54 -28.77 -41.47
N GLY A 14 24.41 -29.44 -41.71
CA GLY A 14 23.39 -28.98 -42.64
C GLY A 14 22.70 -27.76 -42.04
N GLY A 15 23.12 -26.57 -42.46
CA GLY A 15 22.28 -25.39 -42.37
C GLY A 15 21.02 -25.63 -43.21
N TYR A 16 19.97 -26.14 -42.57
CA TYR A 16 18.66 -26.26 -43.20
C TYR A 16 18.09 -24.86 -43.39
N ASP A 17 17.89 -24.50 -44.64
CA ASP A 17 16.99 -23.45 -45.08
C ASP A 17 15.57 -23.78 -44.56
N ARG A 18 15.24 -23.31 -43.35
CA ARG A 18 13.97 -23.62 -42.68
C ARG A 18 12.87 -22.78 -43.32
N THR A 19 12.13 -23.38 -44.25
CA THR A 19 10.91 -22.78 -44.77
C THR A 19 9.86 -22.66 -43.67
N PRO A 20 9.14 -21.52 -43.57
CA PRO A 20 8.09 -21.36 -42.58
C PRO A 20 7.00 -22.43 -42.71
N PRO A 21 6.36 -22.90 -41.62
CA PRO A 21 5.29 -23.90 -41.69
C PRO A 21 4.16 -23.48 -42.65
N HIS A 22 3.84 -24.35 -43.61
CA HIS A 22 2.80 -24.15 -44.60
C HIS A 22 2.30 -25.49 -45.16
N ASP A 23 1.13 -25.50 -45.81
CA ASP A 23 0.59 -26.65 -46.52
C ASP A 23 -0.16 -26.18 -47.78
N ILE A 24 0.52 -26.24 -48.94
CA ILE A 24 -0.04 -25.74 -50.20
C ILE A 24 -1.23 -26.59 -50.66
N GLN A 25 -1.22 -27.90 -50.41
CA GLN A 25 -2.31 -28.77 -50.85
C GLN A 25 -3.59 -28.50 -50.07
N ALA A 26 -3.47 -28.25 -48.76
CA ALA A 26 -4.58 -27.82 -47.93
C ALA A 26 -5.12 -26.46 -48.38
N GLU A 27 -4.25 -25.47 -48.64
CA GLU A 27 -4.67 -24.15 -49.15
C GLU A 27 -5.42 -24.26 -50.49
N GLN A 28 -4.92 -25.08 -51.41
CA GLN A 28 -5.56 -25.31 -52.71
C GLN A 28 -6.93 -25.99 -52.55
N SER A 29 -7.02 -26.96 -51.64
CA SER A 29 -8.27 -27.68 -51.36
C SER A 29 -9.32 -26.76 -50.73
N VAL A 30 -8.92 -25.84 -49.84
CA VAL A 30 -9.82 -24.85 -49.24
C VAL A 30 -10.42 -23.93 -50.31
N LEU A 31 -9.57 -23.31 -51.15
CA LEU A 31 -10.04 -22.42 -52.22
C LEU A 31 -10.88 -23.18 -53.25
N GLY A 32 -10.48 -24.41 -53.60
CA GLY A 32 -11.28 -25.29 -54.46
C GLY A 32 -12.66 -25.58 -53.89
N GLY A 33 -12.75 -25.88 -52.59
CA GLY A 33 -14.02 -26.12 -51.91
C GLY A 33 -14.93 -24.90 -51.92
N MET A 34 -14.36 -23.72 -51.67
CA MET A 34 -15.09 -22.44 -51.72
C MET A 34 -15.61 -22.08 -53.12
N LEU A 35 -14.89 -22.46 -54.19
CA LEU A 35 -15.32 -22.27 -55.58
C LEU A 35 -16.39 -23.26 -56.04
N LEU A 36 -16.58 -24.38 -55.33
CA LEU A 36 -17.53 -25.44 -55.67
C LEU A 36 -18.84 -25.36 -54.90
N SER A 37 -18.81 -24.87 -53.65
CA SER A 37 -19.99 -24.83 -52.79
C SER A 37 -20.06 -23.58 -51.92
N LYS A 38 -21.25 -22.98 -51.86
CA LYS A 38 -21.56 -21.85 -50.98
C LYS A 38 -21.43 -22.21 -49.50
N ASP A 39 -21.79 -23.44 -49.12
CA ASP A 39 -21.71 -23.91 -47.73
C ASP A 39 -20.26 -24.13 -47.28
N ALA A 40 -19.35 -24.37 -48.22
CA ALA A 40 -17.92 -24.43 -47.92
C ALA A 40 -17.37 -23.03 -47.59
N ILE A 41 -17.90 -21.97 -48.23
CA ILE A 41 -17.49 -20.59 -47.95
C ILE A 41 -17.83 -20.21 -46.51
N THR A 42 -19.05 -20.51 -46.05
CA THR A 42 -19.48 -20.18 -44.67
C THR A 42 -18.61 -20.89 -43.63
N GLN A 43 -18.36 -22.18 -43.81
CA GLN A 43 -17.50 -22.96 -42.90
C GLN A 43 -16.04 -22.47 -42.87
N VAL A 44 -15.48 -22.07 -44.01
CA VAL A 44 -14.08 -21.64 -44.10
C VAL A 44 -13.89 -20.24 -43.50
N VAL A 45 -14.85 -19.33 -43.70
CA VAL A 45 -14.83 -17.96 -43.16
C VAL A 45 -14.85 -17.95 -41.64
N GLU A 46 -15.43 -18.95 -40.99
CA GLU A 46 -15.38 -19.06 -39.53
C GLU A 46 -13.97 -19.44 -39.01
N ILE A 47 -13.14 -20.11 -39.83
CA ILE A 47 -11.91 -20.76 -39.38
C ILE A 47 -10.64 -19.99 -39.75
N ILE A 48 -10.59 -19.40 -40.94
CA ILE A 48 -9.38 -18.72 -41.46
C ILE A 48 -9.68 -17.33 -42.02
N ARG A 49 -8.64 -16.49 -42.11
CA ARG A 49 -8.62 -15.18 -42.76
C ARG A 49 -7.62 -15.19 -43.93
N SER A 50 -7.64 -14.15 -44.78
CA SER A 50 -6.74 -14.07 -45.94
C SER A 50 -5.26 -14.15 -45.55
N VAL A 51 -4.86 -13.53 -44.44
CA VAL A 51 -3.48 -13.56 -43.92
C VAL A 51 -2.99 -14.95 -43.48
N ASP A 52 -3.88 -15.92 -43.30
CA ASP A 52 -3.51 -17.29 -42.90
C ASP A 52 -2.92 -18.11 -44.06
N PHE A 53 -3.19 -17.73 -45.31
CA PHE A 53 -2.57 -18.37 -46.47
C PHE A 53 -1.10 -17.98 -46.61
N TYR A 54 -0.24 -18.97 -46.83
CA TYR A 54 1.19 -18.75 -47.06
C TYR A 54 1.46 -18.11 -48.42
N ARG A 55 0.71 -18.48 -49.46
CA ARG A 55 0.90 -17.92 -50.81
C ARG A 55 0.11 -16.63 -51.00
N PRO A 56 0.75 -15.51 -51.40
CA PRO A 56 0.05 -14.26 -51.71
C PRO A 56 -1.04 -14.42 -52.78
N ALA A 57 -0.83 -15.30 -53.76
CA ALA A 57 -1.84 -15.61 -54.77
C ALA A 57 -3.13 -16.17 -54.16
N HIS A 58 -3.02 -17.00 -53.12
CA HIS A 58 -4.18 -17.57 -52.43
C HIS A 58 -4.91 -16.54 -51.55
N GLN A 59 -4.19 -15.58 -50.98
CA GLN A 59 -4.78 -14.45 -50.25
C GLN A 59 -5.67 -13.62 -51.19
N ILE A 60 -5.16 -13.27 -52.37
CA ILE A 60 -5.88 -12.49 -53.39
C ILE A 60 -7.14 -13.23 -53.88
N ILE A 61 -7.03 -14.55 -54.10
CA ILE A 61 -8.17 -15.37 -54.52
C ILE A 61 -9.21 -15.44 -53.40
N TYR A 62 -8.79 -15.68 -52.15
CA TYR A 62 -9.68 -15.69 -50.99
C TYR A 62 -10.42 -14.37 -50.83
N ASP A 63 -9.72 -13.23 -50.85
CA ASP A 63 -10.33 -11.90 -50.72
C ASP A 63 -11.34 -11.64 -51.86
N SER A 64 -11.05 -12.10 -53.07
CA SER A 64 -11.98 -11.98 -54.21
C SER A 64 -13.23 -12.83 -54.02
N ILE A 65 -13.08 -14.06 -53.49
CA ILE A 65 -14.20 -14.93 -53.12
C ILE A 65 -15.08 -14.27 -52.06
N ILE A 66 -14.49 -13.75 -50.98
CA ILE A 66 -15.24 -13.09 -49.89
C ILE A 66 -15.98 -11.85 -50.39
N ASN A 67 -15.32 -11.04 -51.25
CA ASN A 67 -15.95 -9.86 -51.83
C ASN A 67 -17.14 -10.18 -52.73
N LEU A 68 -17.07 -11.26 -53.52
CA LEU A 68 -18.20 -11.69 -54.34
C LEU A 68 -19.33 -12.26 -53.47
N PHE A 69 -18.98 -13.06 -52.47
CA PHE A 69 -19.91 -13.65 -51.53
C PHE A 69 -20.67 -12.59 -50.72
N SER A 70 -19.99 -11.54 -50.24
CA SER A 70 -20.62 -10.45 -49.48
C SER A 70 -21.57 -9.59 -50.32
N ARG A 71 -21.36 -9.51 -51.64
CA ARG A 71 -22.30 -8.88 -52.59
C ARG A 71 -23.45 -9.80 -53.00
N GLY A 72 -23.47 -11.05 -52.52
CA GLY A 72 -24.48 -12.04 -52.89
C GLY A 72 -24.36 -12.55 -54.34
N GLU A 73 -23.20 -12.33 -54.99
CA GLU A 73 -22.92 -12.78 -56.34
C GLU A 73 -22.51 -14.28 -56.35
N PRO A 74 -22.75 -15.03 -57.45
CA PRO A 74 -22.30 -16.41 -57.55
C PRO A 74 -20.77 -16.48 -57.50
N VAL A 75 -20.24 -17.36 -56.65
CA VAL A 75 -18.80 -17.60 -56.49
C VAL A 75 -18.45 -18.89 -57.20
N ASP A 76 -17.82 -18.78 -58.37
CA ASP A 76 -17.29 -19.89 -59.14
C ASP A 76 -15.98 -19.44 -59.83
N ALA A 77 -15.27 -20.38 -60.48
CA ALA A 77 -13.99 -20.08 -61.11
C ALA A 77 -14.08 -18.99 -62.19
N ILE A 78 -15.24 -18.83 -62.85
CA ILE A 78 -15.44 -17.84 -63.91
C ILE A 78 -15.71 -16.47 -63.31
N SER A 79 -16.60 -16.38 -62.31
CA SER A 79 -16.95 -15.12 -61.65
C SER A 79 -15.77 -14.54 -60.86
N VAL A 80 -15.00 -15.39 -60.17
CA VAL A 80 -13.76 -14.97 -59.48
C VAL A 80 -12.72 -14.49 -60.47
N ASN A 81 -12.55 -15.16 -61.62
CA ASN A 81 -11.63 -14.70 -62.66
C ASN A 81 -12.04 -13.35 -63.25
N ALA A 82 -13.34 -13.11 -63.44
CA ALA A 82 -13.87 -11.84 -63.93
C ALA A 82 -13.61 -10.70 -62.95
N GLU A 83 -13.81 -10.92 -61.65
CA GLU A 83 -13.51 -9.93 -60.60
C GLU A 83 -12.00 -9.65 -60.51
N LEU A 84 -11.16 -10.69 -60.55
CA LEU A 84 -9.70 -10.56 -60.55
C LEU A 84 -9.19 -9.80 -61.79
N THR A 85 -9.80 -10.02 -62.95
CA THR A 85 -9.46 -9.32 -64.20
C THR A 85 -9.86 -7.84 -64.11
N LYS A 86 -11.04 -7.55 -63.57
CA LYS A 86 -11.54 -6.19 -63.34
C LYS A 86 -10.64 -5.40 -62.38
N ARG A 87 -10.07 -6.06 -61.36
CA ARG A 87 -9.13 -5.47 -60.39
C ARG A 87 -7.67 -5.42 -60.88
N GLY A 88 -7.36 -6.03 -62.03
CA GLY A 88 -5.99 -6.10 -62.57
C GLY A 88 -5.08 -7.07 -61.83
N GLU A 89 -5.63 -8.00 -61.04
CA GLU A 89 -4.87 -8.93 -60.18
C GLU A 89 -4.82 -10.36 -60.72
N ALA A 90 -5.51 -10.65 -61.82
CA ALA A 90 -5.59 -12.00 -62.41
C ALA A 90 -4.22 -12.64 -62.69
N ALA A 91 -3.23 -11.86 -63.15
CA ALA A 91 -1.87 -12.36 -63.36
C ALA A 91 -1.16 -12.75 -62.06
N ARG A 92 -1.39 -12.01 -60.97
CA ARG A 92 -0.80 -12.26 -59.64
C ARG A 92 -1.47 -13.45 -58.93
N ALA A 93 -2.73 -13.72 -59.26
CA ALA A 93 -3.50 -14.86 -58.76
C ALA A 93 -3.21 -16.19 -59.50
N GLY A 94 -2.38 -16.19 -60.55
CA GLY A 94 -2.05 -17.40 -61.33
C GLY A 94 -2.90 -17.61 -62.59
N GLY A 95 -3.80 -16.67 -62.91
CA GLY A 95 -4.62 -16.68 -64.12
C GLY A 95 -5.81 -17.65 -64.07
N ALA A 96 -6.67 -17.58 -65.10
CA ALA A 96 -7.93 -18.33 -65.17
C ALA A 96 -7.74 -19.87 -65.06
N LEU A 97 -6.66 -20.39 -65.64
CA LEU A 97 -6.37 -21.83 -65.62
C LEU A 97 -6.11 -22.34 -64.20
N TYR A 98 -5.48 -21.52 -63.35
CA TYR A 98 -5.16 -21.90 -61.98
C TYR A 98 -6.42 -22.10 -61.13
N LEU A 99 -7.45 -21.26 -61.32
CA LEU A 99 -8.73 -21.40 -60.61
C LEU A 99 -9.45 -22.71 -60.94
N HIS A 100 -9.34 -23.19 -62.18
CA HIS A 100 -9.84 -24.52 -62.55
C HIS A 100 -9.03 -25.65 -61.91
N THR A 101 -7.71 -25.50 -61.81
CA THR A 101 -6.87 -26.45 -61.07
C THR A 101 -7.25 -26.52 -59.59
N LEU A 102 -7.63 -25.40 -58.96
CA LEU A 102 -8.12 -25.40 -57.58
C LEU A 102 -9.41 -26.20 -57.43
N THR A 103 -10.35 -26.07 -58.36
CA THR A 103 -11.61 -26.86 -58.31
C THR A 103 -11.38 -28.36 -58.50
N GLU A 104 -10.33 -28.77 -59.20
CA GLU A 104 -9.96 -30.18 -59.37
C GLU A 104 -9.16 -30.75 -58.18
N ALA A 105 -8.55 -29.89 -57.36
CA ALA A 105 -7.67 -30.31 -56.27
C ALA A 105 -8.42 -30.92 -55.07
N ILE A 106 -9.69 -30.54 -54.86
CA ILE A 106 -10.50 -31.05 -53.74
C ILE A 106 -11.37 -32.23 -54.16
N PRO A 107 -11.29 -33.40 -53.46
CA PRO A 107 -12.16 -34.53 -53.77
C PRO A 107 -13.64 -34.29 -53.46
N THR A 108 -13.94 -33.54 -52.39
CA THR A 108 -15.32 -33.24 -51.95
C THR A 108 -15.37 -31.89 -51.24
N ALA A 109 -16.25 -30.98 -51.69
CA ALA A 109 -16.40 -29.65 -51.09
C ALA A 109 -16.81 -29.68 -49.60
N ALA A 110 -17.45 -30.75 -49.12
CA ALA A 110 -17.84 -30.94 -47.72
C ALA A 110 -16.64 -30.99 -46.74
N ASN A 111 -15.43 -31.27 -47.22
CA ASN A 111 -14.23 -31.36 -46.38
C ASN A 111 -13.46 -30.02 -46.29
N ALA A 112 -13.97 -28.94 -46.89
CA ALA A 112 -13.30 -27.65 -46.92
C ALA A 112 -12.99 -27.12 -45.51
N GLY A 113 -13.90 -27.30 -44.54
CA GLY A 113 -13.69 -26.93 -43.14
C GLY A 113 -12.52 -27.68 -42.48
N TYR A 114 -12.33 -28.97 -42.80
CA TYR A 114 -11.21 -29.77 -42.29
C TYR A 114 -9.86 -29.25 -42.84
N TYR A 115 -9.79 -28.95 -44.14
CA TYR A 115 -8.57 -28.39 -44.73
C TYR A 115 -8.29 -26.97 -44.24
N ALA A 116 -9.33 -26.16 -43.98
CA ALA A 116 -9.18 -24.84 -43.38
C ALA A 116 -8.55 -24.92 -41.99
N LYS A 117 -8.88 -25.96 -41.21
CA LYS A 117 -8.22 -26.20 -39.93
C LYS A 117 -6.73 -26.46 -40.07
N ILE A 118 -6.32 -27.26 -41.07
CA ILE A 118 -4.90 -27.52 -41.36
C ILE A 118 -4.17 -26.21 -41.72
N VAL A 119 -4.76 -25.38 -42.57
CA VAL A 119 -4.20 -24.06 -42.94
C VAL A 119 -4.07 -23.15 -41.72
N SER A 120 -5.12 -23.07 -40.89
CA SER A 120 -5.10 -22.34 -39.61
C SER A 120 -3.95 -22.80 -38.72
N ASP A 121 -3.80 -24.11 -38.52
CA ASP A 121 -2.78 -24.65 -37.62
C ASP A 121 -1.36 -24.34 -38.13
N ARG A 122 -1.13 -24.41 -39.45
CA ARG A 122 0.14 -23.99 -40.06
C ARG A 122 0.38 -22.48 -39.96
N ALA A 123 -0.65 -21.66 -40.09
CA ALA A 123 -0.56 -20.22 -39.92
C ALA A 123 -0.19 -19.82 -38.47
N VAL A 124 -0.75 -20.50 -37.47
CA VAL A 124 -0.38 -20.31 -36.05
C VAL A 124 1.09 -20.67 -35.83
N LEU A 125 1.54 -21.82 -36.33
CA LEU A 125 2.94 -22.22 -36.23
C LEU A 125 3.88 -21.24 -36.93
N ARG A 126 3.48 -20.69 -38.08
CA ARG A 126 4.26 -19.68 -38.81
C ARG A 126 4.39 -18.38 -38.01
N ARG A 127 3.30 -17.88 -37.44
CA ARG A 127 3.31 -16.69 -36.56
C ARG A 127 4.20 -16.89 -35.34
N LEU A 128 4.18 -18.08 -34.74
CA LEU A 128 5.04 -18.41 -33.60
C LEU A 128 6.53 -18.31 -33.97
N VAL A 129 6.91 -18.76 -35.17
CA VAL A 129 8.29 -18.65 -35.68
C VAL A 129 8.68 -17.18 -35.92
N GLU A 130 7.78 -16.38 -36.49
CA GLU A 130 8.01 -14.94 -36.70
C GLU A 130 8.21 -14.19 -35.37
N VAL A 131 7.34 -14.44 -34.39
CA VAL A 131 7.45 -13.83 -33.05
C VAL A 131 8.70 -14.29 -32.31
N GLY A 132 9.05 -15.58 -32.37
CA GLY A 132 10.29 -16.09 -31.81
C GLY A 132 11.53 -15.43 -32.42
N THR A 133 11.50 -15.15 -33.73
CA THR A 133 12.57 -14.42 -34.42
C THR A 133 12.65 -12.96 -33.98
N ARG A 134 11.50 -12.29 -33.82
CA ARG A 134 11.43 -10.90 -33.34
C ARG A 134 11.91 -10.76 -31.90
N ILE A 135 11.54 -11.68 -31.01
CA ILE A 135 12.01 -11.69 -29.61
C ILE A 135 13.52 -11.92 -29.55
N ALA A 136 14.05 -12.83 -30.36
CA ALA A 136 15.49 -13.01 -30.45
C ALA A 136 16.18 -11.71 -30.91
N GLN A 137 15.62 -11.00 -31.90
CA GLN A 137 16.14 -9.71 -32.35
C GLN A 137 16.10 -8.64 -31.24
N ILE A 138 15.02 -8.56 -30.47
CA ILE A 138 14.91 -7.66 -29.30
C ILE A 138 16.02 -7.97 -28.28
N GLY A 139 16.24 -9.24 -27.96
CA GLY A 139 17.29 -9.68 -27.03
C GLY A 139 18.72 -9.38 -27.52
N TYR A 140 18.96 -9.40 -28.84
CA TYR A 140 20.26 -9.03 -29.42
C TYR A 140 20.47 -7.52 -29.57
N ALA A 141 19.40 -6.73 -29.73
CA ALA A 141 19.48 -5.29 -29.91
C ALA A 141 19.86 -4.56 -28.60
N GLY A 142 19.34 -5.01 -27.45
CA GLY A 142 19.77 -4.56 -26.12
C GLY A 142 19.46 -3.10 -25.77
N ASP A 143 18.58 -2.42 -26.50
CA ASP A 143 18.17 -1.03 -26.22
C ASP A 143 16.95 -0.99 -25.29
N GLY A 144 17.12 -0.47 -24.07
CA GLY A 144 16.03 -0.25 -23.10
C GLY A 144 16.29 -0.85 -21.71
N GLU A 145 15.39 -0.59 -20.76
CA GLU A 145 15.39 -1.29 -19.47
C GLU A 145 14.96 -2.76 -19.67
N VAL A 146 15.53 -3.67 -18.88
CA VAL A 146 15.31 -5.12 -19.02
C VAL A 146 13.83 -5.47 -18.83
N ASP A 147 13.16 -4.80 -17.90
CA ASP A 147 11.75 -5.05 -17.60
C ASP A 147 10.83 -4.64 -18.78
N ASP A 148 11.09 -3.49 -19.41
CA ASP A 148 10.37 -3.06 -20.63
C ASP A 148 10.57 -4.03 -21.81
N LEU A 149 11.79 -4.57 -21.96
CA LEU A 149 12.10 -5.55 -23.00
C LEU A 149 11.36 -6.87 -22.78
N VAL A 150 11.26 -7.31 -21.52
CA VAL A 150 10.52 -8.51 -21.14
C VAL A 150 9.02 -8.31 -21.36
N ASP A 151 8.47 -7.16 -20.98
CA ASP A 151 7.05 -6.83 -21.19
C ASP A 151 6.69 -6.76 -22.68
N HIS A 152 7.55 -6.16 -23.49
CA HIS A 152 7.37 -6.12 -24.94
C HIS A 152 7.43 -7.52 -25.57
N ALA A 153 8.38 -8.36 -25.13
CA ALA A 153 8.46 -9.75 -25.58
C ALA A 153 7.22 -10.57 -25.17
N GLN A 154 6.70 -10.36 -23.96
CA GLN A 154 5.45 -10.98 -23.51
C GLN A 154 4.27 -10.56 -24.39
N ALA A 155 4.11 -9.27 -24.66
CA ALA A 155 3.03 -8.75 -25.49
C ALA A 155 3.03 -9.35 -26.92
N GLU A 156 4.20 -9.54 -27.53
CA GLU A 156 4.32 -10.15 -28.86
C GLU A 156 3.93 -11.65 -28.87
N ILE A 157 4.25 -12.42 -27.82
CA ILE A 157 3.80 -13.82 -27.69
C ILE A 157 2.28 -13.90 -27.55
N TYR A 158 1.68 -13.00 -26.78
CA TYR A 158 0.23 -13.01 -26.54
C TYR A 158 -0.58 -12.67 -27.79
N LYS A 159 -0.10 -11.81 -28.69
CA LYS A 159 -0.76 -11.54 -30.00
C LYS A 159 -0.94 -12.80 -30.85
N VAL A 160 -0.08 -13.82 -30.68
CA VAL A 160 -0.21 -15.11 -31.38
C VAL A 160 -1.38 -15.94 -30.84
N ALA A 161 -1.75 -15.73 -29.57
CA ALA A 161 -2.83 -16.45 -28.89
C ALA A 161 -4.22 -15.82 -29.08
N GLU A 162 -4.33 -14.49 -29.21
CA GLU A 162 -5.60 -13.75 -29.16
C GLU A 162 -6.35 -13.61 -30.51
N ASN A 163 -5.74 -13.86 -31.67
CA ASN A 163 -6.36 -13.60 -32.98
C ASN A 163 -7.46 -14.60 -33.43
N ARG A 164 -8.16 -15.27 -32.50
CA ARG A 164 -9.24 -16.23 -32.84
C ARG A 164 -10.65 -15.64 -32.83
N THR A 165 -10.84 -14.38 -32.48
CA THR A 165 -12.17 -13.74 -32.52
C THR A 165 -12.05 -12.40 -33.22
N GLY A 166 -12.30 -12.42 -34.53
CA GLY A 166 -12.48 -11.19 -35.31
C GLY A 166 -13.79 -10.54 -34.87
N GLU A 167 -13.67 -9.37 -34.25
CA GLU A 167 -14.74 -8.40 -34.11
C GLU A 167 -15.15 -7.93 -35.52
N ASP A 168 -16.22 -8.49 -36.09
CA ASP A 168 -16.89 -7.93 -37.26
C ASP A 168 -18.39 -7.96 -37.02
N TYR A 169 -19.02 -6.81 -37.21
CA TYR A 169 -20.42 -6.47 -36.95
C TYR A 169 -21.41 -7.64 -37.04
N LEU A 170 -22.10 -7.94 -35.94
CA LEU A 170 -23.18 -8.92 -35.89
C LEU A 170 -24.50 -8.28 -36.32
N ALA A 171 -25.28 -8.97 -37.17
CA ALA A 171 -26.63 -8.52 -37.50
C ALA A 171 -27.56 -8.70 -36.30
N LEU A 172 -28.52 -7.80 -36.11
CA LEU A 172 -29.47 -7.88 -34.98
C LEU A 172 -30.17 -9.24 -34.92
N ALA A 173 -30.48 -9.84 -36.07
CA ALA A 173 -31.11 -11.17 -36.16
C ALA A 173 -30.26 -12.29 -35.54
N ASP A 174 -28.93 -12.16 -35.52
CA ASP A 174 -28.01 -13.16 -34.98
C ASP A 174 -27.79 -12.97 -33.46
N ILE A 175 -28.00 -11.76 -32.95
CA ILE A 175 -27.92 -11.42 -31.50
C ILE A 175 -29.23 -11.74 -30.78
N MET A 176 -30.38 -11.58 -31.45
CA MET A 176 -31.72 -11.73 -30.87
C MET A 176 -31.96 -13.09 -30.19
N PRO A 177 -31.53 -14.25 -30.74
CA PRO A 177 -31.67 -15.53 -30.06
C PRO A 177 -30.93 -15.56 -28.71
N GLY A 178 -29.67 -15.11 -28.67
CA GLY A 178 -28.90 -15.06 -27.42
C GLY A 178 -29.49 -14.11 -26.38
N ALA A 179 -30.01 -12.94 -26.82
CA ALA A 179 -30.70 -12.02 -25.92
C ALA A 179 -32.02 -12.59 -25.37
N LEU A 180 -32.74 -13.38 -26.17
CA LEU A 180 -33.95 -14.08 -25.72
C LEU A 180 -33.61 -15.22 -24.75
N ASP A 181 -32.55 -15.98 -25.01
CA ASP A 181 -32.05 -17.02 -24.11
C ASP A 181 -31.63 -16.43 -22.74
N GLU A 182 -30.99 -15.25 -22.72
CA GLU A 182 -30.69 -14.51 -21.49
C GLU A 182 -31.97 -14.08 -20.76
N ILE A 183 -32.97 -13.54 -21.46
CA ILE A 183 -34.25 -13.14 -20.86
C ILE A 183 -35.02 -14.36 -20.32
N GLU A 184 -35.01 -15.48 -21.03
CA GLU A 184 -35.64 -16.73 -20.59
C GLU A 184 -34.90 -17.32 -19.38
N ALA A 185 -33.57 -17.27 -19.35
CA ALA A 185 -32.79 -17.66 -18.18
C ALA A 185 -33.14 -16.79 -16.96
N ILE A 186 -33.30 -15.48 -17.13
CA ILE A 186 -33.74 -14.56 -16.07
C ILE A 186 -35.15 -14.93 -15.57
N GLY A 187 -36.06 -15.29 -16.48
CA GLY A 187 -37.45 -15.66 -16.13
C GLY A 187 -37.62 -17.05 -15.53
N ALA A 188 -36.69 -17.98 -15.81
CA ALA A 188 -36.73 -19.36 -15.32
C ALA A 188 -36.18 -19.52 -13.88
N HIS A 189 -35.46 -18.50 -13.38
CA HIS A 189 -34.85 -18.51 -12.06
C HIS A 189 -35.77 -17.88 -11.01
N ASP A 190 -36.31 -18.73 -10.13
CA ASP A 190 -37.24 -18.40 -9.03
C ASP A 190 -36.55 -17.59 -7.91
N GLY A 191 -36.15 -16.34 -8.22
CA GLY A 191 -35.57 -15.39 -7.27
C GLY A 191 -34.06 -15.49 -7.03
N SER A 192 -33.29 -16.17 -7.88
CA SER A 192 -31.81 -16.15 -7.81
C SER A 192 -31.21 -14.99 -8.61
N LEU A 193 -30.27 -14.26 -7.99
CA LEU A 193 -29.59 -13.09 -8.56
C LEU A 193 -28.83 -13.45 -9.84
N THR A 194 -28.88 -12.57 -10.85
CA THR A 194 -28.18 -12.78 -12.13
C THR A 194 -26.71 -12.35 -12.07
N GLY A 195 -26.40 -11.32 -11.28
CA GLY A 195 -25.04 -10.83 -11.04
C GLY A 195 -24.37 -11.44 -9.81
N VAL A 196 -23.12 -11.04 -9.55
CA VAL A 196 -22.38 -11.44 -8.35
C VAL A 196 -23.05 -10.84 -7.11
N PRO A 197 -23.47 -11.65 -6.13
CA PRO A 197 -24.17 -11.17 -4.95
C PRO A 197 -23.26 -10.35 -4.04
N THR A 198 -23.76 -9.21 -3.54
CA THR A 198 -23.03 -8.34 -2.61
C THR A 198 -23.19 -8.76 -1.15
N GLY A 199 -24.22 -9.58 -0.86
CA GLY A 199 -24.51 -10.08 0.47
C GLY A 199 -25.38 -9.15 1.31
N PHE A 200 -25.98 -8.15 0.67
CA PHE A 200 -26.99 -7.25 1.22
C PHE A 200 -28.29 -7.41 0.43
N ALA A 201 -29.34 -7.96 1.04
CA ALA A 201 -30.57 -8.34 0.33
C ALA A 201 -31.25 -7.14 -0.36
N ASP A 202 -31.30 -5.99 0.31
CA ASP A 202 -31.92 -4.78 -0.24
C ASP A 202 -31.10 -4.18 -1.38
N PHE A 203 -29.77 -4.26 -1.29
CA PHE A 203 -28.88 -3.83 -2.36
C PHE A 203 -28.93 -4.77 -3.57
N ASP A 204 -28.94 -6.08 -3.31
CA ASP A 204 -29.03 -7.10 -4.34
C ASP A 204 -30.42 -7.07 -5.01
N ALA A 205 -31.50 -6.75 -4.29
CA ALA A 205 -32.83 -6.53 -4.89
C ALA A 205 -32.87 -5.28 -5.80
N LEU A 206 -32.12 -4.24 -5.44
CA LEU A 206 -32.00 -3.01 -6.22
C LEU A 206 -31.15 -3.20 -7.49
N THR A 207 -30.06 -3.97 -7.38
CA THR A 207 -29.02 -4.08 -8.43
C THR A 207 -29.09 -5.38 -9.22
N ASN A 208 -29.78 -6.39 -8.71
CA ASN A 208 -29.72 -7.77 -9.16
C ASN A 208 -28.29 -8.36 -9.12
N GLY A 209 -27.50 -7.93 -8.13
CA GLY A 209 -26.08 -8.23 -8.01
C GLY A 209 -25.18 -7.36 -8.90
N LEU A 210 -23.86 -7.59 -8.84
CA LEU A 210 -22.87 -6.91 -9.68
C LEU A 210 -22.72 -7.63 -11.01
N HIS A 211 -22.99 -6.95 -12.12
CA HIS A 211 -23.04 -7.59 -13.44
C HIS A 211 -21.67 -7.66 -14.11
N PRO A 212 -21.41 -8.70 -14.93
CA PRO A 212 -20.28 -8.77 -15.85
C PRO A 212 -20.06 -7.48 -16.65
N GLY A 213 -18.80 -7.08 -16.85
CA GLY A 213 -18.48 -5.90 -17.64
C GLY A 213 -18.65 -4.55 -16.92
N GLN A 214 -19.16 -4.55 -15.68
CA GLN A 214 -19.36 -3.34 -14.88
C GLN A 214 -18.09 -2.87 -14.19
N MET A 215 -17.87 -1.57 -14.19
CA MET A 215 -16.93 -0.86 -13.31
C MET A 215 -17.74 -0.19 -12.20
N VAL A 216 -17.49 -0.63 -10.96
CA VAL A 216 -18.18 -0.17 -9.76
C VAL A 216 -17.20 0.62 -8.91
N ILE A 217 -17.55 1.85 -8.57
CA ILE A 217 -16.76 2.67 -7.65
C ILE A 217 -17.40 2.65 -6.28
N ILE A 218 -16.64 2.29 -5.26
CA ILE A 218 -17.03 2.51 -3.87
C ILE A 218 -16.21 3.68 -3.34
N ALA A 219 -16.89 4.74 -2.93
CA ALA A 219 -16.25 5.87 -2.33
C ALA A 219 -16.78 6.18 -0.94
N ALA A 220 -15.85 6.35 -0.03
CA ALA A 220 -16.13 6.67 1.35
C ALA A 220 -15.20 7.80 1.78
N ARG A 221 -15.62 8.51 2.82
CA ARG A 221 -14.69 9.41 3.50
C ARG A 221 -13.64 8.58 4.24
N PRO A 222 -12.36 9.01 4.24
CA PRO A 222 -11.33 8.42 5.09
C PRO A 222 -11.80 8.36 6.54
N ALA A 223 -11.68 7.19 7.15
CA ALA A 223 -12.49 6.84 8.31
C ALA A 223 -12.15 7.63 9.59
N VAL A 224 -13.23 7.94 10.31
CA VAL A 224 -13.29 8.54 11.63
C VAL A 224 -12.74 7.57 12.67
N GLY A 225 -11.85 8.06 13.55
CA GLY A 225 -11.12 7.22 14.51
C GLY A 225 -9.73 7.76 14.92
N LYS A 226 -9.31 8.93 14.42
CA LYS A 226 -8.04 9.60 14.77
C LYS A 226 -8.25 10.89 15.59
N ALA A 227 -9.44 11.07 16.17
CA ALA A 227 -9.81 12.32 16.82
C ALA A 227 -9.04 12.49 18.13
N LEU A 228 -8.28 13.58 18.24
CA LEU A 228 -7.49 13.95 19.41
C LEU A 228 -7.87 15.36 19.85
N ALA A 229 -7.67 15.68 21.13
CA ALA A 229 -7.91 17.03 21.66
C ALA A 229 -7.09 18.08 20.89
N LEU A 230 -7.64 19.29 20.70
CA LEU A 230 -6.99 20.35 19.91
C LEU A 230 -5.60 20.75 20.43
N ASP A 231 -5.39 20.66 21.73
CA ASP A 231 -4.10 20.97 22.37
C ASP A 231 -3.06 19.85 22.22
N THR A 232 -3.43 18.71 21.60
CA THR A 232 -2.53 17.57 21.40
C THR A 232 -1.35 18.00 20.52
N PRO A 233 -0.10 17.92 21.01
CA PRO A 233 1.06 18.35 20.24
C PRO A 233 1.41 17.32 19.15
N LEU A 234 1.73 17.81 17.96
CA LEU A 234 2.12 17.02 16.79
C LEU A 234 3.56 17.40 16.37
N PRO A 235 4.47 16.44 16.20
CA PRO A 235 5.84 16.71 15.77
C PRO A 235 5.86 17.08 14.28
N THR A 236 6.66 18.10 13.95
CA THR A 236 6.93 18.55 12.57
C THR A 236 8.42 18.47 12.25
N THR A 237 8.77 18.65 10.98
CA THR A 237 10.17 18.76 10.51
C THR A 237 10.90 19.95 11.15
N GLY A 238 10.18 21.01 11.51
CA GLY A 238 10.72 22.24 12.14
C GLY A 238 10.59 22.31 13.66
N GLY A 239 9.72 21.51 14.27
CA GLY A 239 9.44 21.59 15.71
C GLY A 239 8.14 20.93 16.09
N TRP A 240 7.21 21.71 16.62
CA TRP A 240 5.90 21.26 17.07
C TRP A 240 4.80 22.12 16.49
N THR A 241 3.66 21.50 16.21
CA THR A 241 2.37 22.15 16.03
C THR A 241 1.37 21.50 16.99
N THR A 242 0.12 21.94 16.98
CA THR A 242 -0.96 21.32 17.75
C THR A 242 -2.05 20.82 16.83
N MET A 243 -2.89 19.91 17.31
CA MET A 243 -4.06 19.43 16.56
C MET A 243 -5.06 20.57 16.22
N GLY A 244 -5.06 21.66 16.98
CA GLY A 244 -5.82 22.87 16.69
C GLY A 244 -5.22 23.73 15.58
N GLU A 245 -3.89 23.89 15.57
CA GLU A 245 -3.17 24.76 14.63
C GLU A 245 -2.76 24.09 13.32
N VAL A 246 -2.83 22.75 13.25
CA VAL A 246 -2.44 22.00 12.06
C VAL A 246 -3.38 22.28 10.89
N GLU A 247 -2.79 22.59 9.74
CA GLU A 247 -3.50 22.90 8.50
C GLU A 247 -3.07 21.98 7.36
N VAL A 248 -3.89 21.89 6.32
CA VAL A 248 -3.51 21.18 5.09
C VAL A 248 -2.22 21.77 4.52
N GLY A 249 -1.27 20.91 4.17
CA GLY A 249 0.07 21.29 3.72
C GLY A 249 1.12 21.33 4.83
N THR A 250 0.72 21.28 6.11
CA THR A 250 1.66 21.17 7.23
C THR A 250 2.46 19.87 7.15
N GLU A 251 3.77 19.93 7.31
CA GLU A 251 4.61 18.72 7.39
C GLU A 251 4.63 18.16 8.82
N LEU A 252 4.10 16.95 8.98
CA LEU A 252 4.16 16.14 10.20
C LEU A 252 5.18 15.00 10.03
N ILE A 253 5.35 14.20 11.08
CA ILE A 253 6.19 13.00 11.07
C ILE A 253 5.32 11.74 11.13
N ALA A 254 5.59 10.77 10.25
CA ALA A 254 4.93 9.47 10.18
C ALA A 254 5.47 8.48 11.23
N ALA A 255 4.78 7.36 11.42
CA ALA A 255 5.13 6.37 12.44
C ALA A 255 6.50 5.72 12.26
N ASP A 256 6.95 5.60 11.00
CA ASP A 256 8.25 5.08 10.59
C ASP A 256 9.39 6.12 10.72
N GLY A 257 9.05 7.34 11.14
CA GLY A 257 9.98 8.44 11.35
C GLY A 257 10.15 9.38 10.14
N THR A 258 9.55 9.08 8.99
CA THR A 258 9.72 9.90 7.78
C THR A 258 8.81 11.15 7.80
N PRO A 259 9.20 12.25 7.12
CA PRO A 259 8.31 13.40 6.94
C PRO A 259 7.10 13.07 6.06
N THR A 260 5.93 13.57 6.43
CA THR A 260 4.70 13.41 5.65
C THR A 260 3.86 14.69 5.70
N ARG A 261 3.06 14.95 4.66
CA ARG A 261 2.25 16.17 4.55
C ARG A 261 0.83 15.93 5.00
N VAL A 262 0.27 16.86 5.75
CA VAL A 262 -1.16 16.85 6.10
C VAL A 262 -1.94 17.10 4.83
N VAL A 263 -2.59 16.06 4.32
CA VAL A 263 -3.51 16.20 3.19
C VAL A 263 -4.86 16.67 3.68
N ALA A 264 -5.24 16.34 4.92
CA ALA A 264 -6.53 16.70 5.49
C ALA A 264 -6.57 17.05 6.97
N ALA A 265 -7.52 17.92 7.32
CA ALA A 265 -7.92 18.20 8.68
C ALA A 265 -9.44 18.39 8.71
N THR A 266 -10.13 17.77 9.68
CA THR A 266 -11.59 17.90 9.88
C THR A 266 -11.92 19.22 10.57
N ASP A 267 -13.20 19.59 10.62
CA ASP A 267 -13.65 20.59 11.58
C ASP A 267 -13.48 20.10 13.03
N VAL A 268 -13.48 21.06 13.95
CA VAL A 268 -13.47 20.80 15.39
C VAL A 268 -14.79 20.15 15.79
N MET A 269 -14.71 18.97 16.39
CA MET A 269 -15.85 18.22 16.91
C MET A 269 -15.98 18.46 18.41
N THR A 270 -17.16 18.90 18.87
CA THR A 270 -17.49 19.09 20.30
C THR A 270 -18.40 17.96 20.81
N ASP A 271 -18.63 17.93 22.12
CA ASP A 271 -19.64 17.05 22.77
C ASP A 271 -19.42 15.54 22.51
N ARG A 272 -18.14 15.15 22.40
CA ARG A 272 -17.70 13.76 22.29
C ARG A 272 -17.25 13.18 23.64
N PRO A 273 -17.58 11.91 23.97
CA PRO A 273 -17.01 11.26 25.14
C PRO A 273 -15.49 11.15 24.96
N CYS A 274 -14.74 11.82 25.81
CA CYS A 274 -13.28 11.85 25.77
C CYS A 274 -12.72 11.08 26.96
N PHE A 275 -11.55 10.51 26.76
CA PHE A 275 -10.80 9.86 27.83
C PHE A 275 -9.37 10.39 27.83
N GLU A 276 -8.85 10.61 29.03
CA GLU A 276 -7.42 10.82 29.24
C GLU A 276 -6.76 9.45 29.41
N ILE A 277 -5.80 9.16 28.55
CA ILE A 277 -5.00 7.94 28.56
C ILE A 277 -3.63 8.28 29.12
N GLU A 278 -3.22 7.62 30.20
CA GLU A 278 -1.92 7.75 30.85
C GLU A 278 -1.04 6.54 30.51
N PHE A 279 0.19 6.79 30.06
CA PHE A 279 1.19 5.77 29.77
C PHE A 279 2.20 5.63 30.92
N ASP A 280 2.89 4.49 30.96
CA ASP A 280 3.87 4.12 32.00
C ASP A 280 5.17 4.94 31.97
N ASP A 281 5.24 5.95 31.11
CA ASP A 281 6.32 6.94 31.02
C ASP A 281 5.86 8.33 31.49
N GLY A 282 4.62 8.43 31.98
CA GLY A 282 3.98 9.66 32.46
C GLY A 282 3.35 10.51 31.36
N THR A 283 3.39 10.07 30.10
CA THR A 283 2.70 10.76 29.01
C THR A 283 1.20 10.62 29.18
N THR A 284 0.47 11.71 28.99
CA THR A 284 -0.99 11.70 28.86
C THR A 284 -1.43 12.15 27.47
N VAL A 285 -2.57 11.65 27.03
CA VAL A 285 -3.23 12.08 25.79
C VAL A 285 -4.73 12.02 25.97
N VAL A 286 -5.41 13.08 25.56
CA VAL A 286 -6.87 13.12 25.53
C VAL A 286 -7.34 12.74 24.14
N ALA A 287 -8.08 11.64 24.07
CA ALA A 287 -8.58 11.08 22.83
C ALA A 287 -10.08 10.83 22.90
N ASP A 288 -10.73 10.88 21.75
CA ASP A 288 -12.12 10.44 21.62
C ASP A 288 -12.27 8.97 22.02
N ALA A 289 -13.45 8.61 22.54
CA ALA A 289 -13.77 7.25 22.94
C ALA A 289 -13.56 6.21 21.83
N GLU A 290 -13.82 6.60 20.57
CA GLU A 290 -13.68 5.75 19.39
C GLU A 290 -12.28 5.85 18.74
N HIS A 291 -11.36 6.61 19.36
CA HIS A 291 -10.00 6.74 18.85
C HIS A 291 -9.29 5.38 18.88
N GLN A 292 -8.68 4.99 17.77
CA GLN A 292 -8.12 3.65 17.55
C GLN A 292 -6.61 3.60 17.79
N TRP A 293 -6.16 2.66 18.62
CA TRP A 293 -4.77 2.42 19.00
C TRP A 293 -4.31 1.02 18.62
N PHE A 294 -3.14 0.87 17.99
CA PHE A 294 -2.51 -0.44 17.83
C PHE A 294 -1.86 -0.89 19.15
N THR A 295 -2.46 -1.88 19.81
CA THR A 295 -2.11 -2.31 21.17
C THR A 295 -1.69 -3.78 21.22
N HIS A 296 -0.58 -4.04 21.89
CA HIS A 296 -0.19 -5.37 22.36
C HIS A 296 -0.80 -5.59 23.75
N THR A 297 -1.43 -6.75 23.99
CA THR A 297 -1.89 -7.16 25.32
C THR A 297 -0.81 -7.95 26.05
N ARG A 298 -1.00 -8.23 27.34
CA ARG A 298 -0.08 -9.14 28.05
C ARG A 298 -0.06 -10.53 27.40
N ALA A 299 -1.21 -11.01 26.93
CA ALA A 299 -1.34 -12.27 26.24
C ALA A 299 -0.53 -12.28 24.93
N SER A 300 -0.64 -11.23 24.10
CA SER A 300 0.11 -11.14 22.85
C SER A 300 1.61 -11.00 23.07
N ARG A 301 2.04 -10.18 24.04
CA ARG A 301 3.47 -10.08 24.39
C ARG A 301 4.05 -11.39 24.92
N ARG A 302 3.28 -12.17 25.68
CA ARG A 302 3.72 -13.49 26.16
C ARG A 302 3.82 -14.48 25.02
N ALA A 303 2.80 -14.55 24.16
CA ALA A 303 2.81 -15.46 23.01
C ALA A 303 3.94 -15.14 22.02
N ALA A 304 4.23 -13.85 21.78
CA ALA A 304 5.35 -13.43 20.94
C ALA A 304 6.70 -13.93 21.47
N ARG A 305 6.95 -13.80 22.78
CA ARG A 305 8.19 -14.32 23.40
C ARG A 305 8.30 -15.85 23.36
N GLU A 306 7.18 -16.54 23.58
CA GLU A 306 7.13 -18.01 23.50
C GLU A 306 7.34 -18.52 22.06
N ALA A 307 6.84 -17.78 21.07
CA ALA A 307 7.03 -18.03 19.64
C ALA A 307 8.48 -17.81 19.21
N GLU A 308 9.08 -16.69 19.60
CA GLU A 308 10.49 -16.35 19.33
C GLU A 308 11.43 -17.42 19.89
N ALA A 309 11.19 -17.89 21.12
CA ALA A 309 11.98 -18.96 21.73
C ALA A 309 11.86 -20.33 21.02
N ARG A 310 10.82 -20.53 20.21
CA ARG A 310 10.50 -21.79 19.52
C ARG A 310 10.64 -21.72 18.00
N GLY A 311 10.91 -20.54 17.43
CA GLY A 311 10.98 -20.33 15.98
C GLY A 311 9.65 -20.55 15.25
N VAL A 312 8.51 -20.29 15.91
CA VAL A 312 7.16 -20.48 15.35
C VAL A 312 6.34 -19.20 15.41
N ALA A 313 5.20 -19.13 14.73
CA ALA A 313 4.32 -17.96 14.78
C ALA A 313 3.67 -17.77 16.18
N PRO A 314 3.45 -16.53 16.64
CA PRO A 314 2.77 -16.25 17.91
C PRO A 314 1.32 -16.72 17.88
N LYS A 315 0.88 -17.44 18.92
CA LYS A 315 -0.52 -17.86 19.08
C LYS A 315 -1.48 -16.69 19.37
N VAL A 316 -0.93 -15.54 19.78
CA VAL A 316 -1.68 -14.35 20.15
C VAL A 316 -0.99 -13.12 19.58
N LEU A 317 -1.70 -12.33 18.78
CA LEU A 317 -1.17 -11.17 18.06
C LEU A 317 -1.61 -9.83 18.71
N PRO A 318 -0.91 -8.73 18.43
CA PRO A 318 -1.38 -7.37 18.73
C PRO A 318 -2.56 -6.95 17.85
N GLU A 319 -3.34 -5.98 18.32
CA GLU A 319 -4.57 -5.54 17.64
C GLU A 319 -4.87 -4.06 17.82
N VAL A 320 -5.69 -3.53 16.91
CA VAL A 320 -6.29 -2.21 17.07
C VAL A 320 -7.42 -2.26 18.11
N ARG A 321 -7.42 -1.33 19.07
CA ARG A 321 -8.45 -1.15 20.10
C ARG A 321 -8.88 0.31 20.20
N THR A 322 -10.16 0.55 20.46
CA THR A 322 -10.64 1.91 20.77
C THR A 322 -10.20 2.35 22.17
N THR A 323 -10.13 3.65 22.42
CA THR A 323 -9.86 4.20 23.75
C THR A 323 -10.83 3.65 24.80
N ARG A 324 -12.12 3.51 24.45
CA ARG A 324 -13.14 2.93 25.32
C ARG A 324 -12.86 1.45 25.65
N GLU A 325 -12.38 0.66 24.69
CA GLU A 325 -12.01 -0.74 24.91
C GLU A 325 -10.78 -0.87 25.82
N ILE A 326 -9.78 -0.02 25.62
CA ILE A 326 -8.60 0.04 26.49
C ILE A 326 -9.04 0.38 27.90
N ALA A 327 -9.95 1.35 28.08
CA ALA A 327 -10.49 1.71 29.40
C ALA A 327 -11.15 0.52 30.10
N ARG A 328 -11.98 -0.25 29.37
CA ARG A 328 -12.67 -1.43 29.92
C ARG A 328 -11.73 -2.57 30.29
N THR A 329 -10.65 -2.77 29.53
CA THR A 329 -9.76 -3.94 29.65
C THR A 329 -8.35 -3.58 30.13
N LEU A 330 -8.21 -2.40 30.76
CA LEU A 330 -6.94 -1.78 31.13
C LEU A 330 -6.07 -2.67 32.00
N ARG A 331 -6.68 -3.34 32.99
CA ARG A 331 -6.00 -4.16 33.98
C ARG A 331 -6.55 -5.58 33.96
N LEU A 332 -5.65 -6.55 34.17
CA LEU A 332 -6.04 -7.94 34.33
C LEU A 332 -6.63 -8.19 35.71
N GLU A 333 -7.53 -9.17 35.81
CA GLU A 333 -8.09 -9.66 37.09
C GLU A 333 -7.08 -10.55 37.84
N THR A 334 -5.85 -10.05 38.01
CA THR A 334 -4.81 -10.69 38.83
C THR A 334 -4.71 -9.97 40.17
N ALA A 335 -4.16 -10.65 41.20
CA ALA A 335 -4.01 -10.09 42.55
C ALA A 335 -3.26 -8.73 42.59
N ASP A 336 -2.46 -8.43 41.57
CA ASP A 336 -1.66 -7.22 41.42
C ASP A 336 -2.16 -6.26 40.32
N ARG A 337 -3.36 -6.50 39.76
CA ARG A 337 -4.03 -5.63 38.76
C ARG A 337 -3.09 -5.09 37.69
N ARG A 338 -2.32 -5.96 37.05
CA ARG A 338 -1.25 -5.56 36.10
C ARG A 338 -1.82 -4.86 34.85
N PRO A 339 -1.10 -3.86 34.30
CA PRO A 339 -1.43 -3.26 33.00
C PRO A 339 -1.50 -4.31 31.88
N ASN A 340 -2.56 -4.25 31.09
CA ASN A 340 -2.81 -5.17 29.99
C ASN A 340 -2.23 -4.65 28.66
N HIS A 341 -2.51 -3.39 28.32
CA HIS A 341 -2.23 -2.81 27.00
C HIS A 341 -0.88 -2.10 26.90
N SER A 342 -0.27 -2.17 25.72
CA SER A 342 0.91 -1.37 25.35
C SER A 342 0.91 -1.00 23.88
N VAL A 343 1.37 0.19 23.52
CA VAL A 343 1.54 0.67 22.14
C VAL A 343 3.02 0.61 21.76
N GLY A 344 3.32 0.34 20.48
CA GLY A 344 4.70 0.35 19.97
C GLY A 344 5.30 1.76 19.99
N ASN A 345 6.62 1.86 20.15
CA ASN A 345 7.30 3.15 20.01
C ASN A 345 7.43 3.52 18.53
N ALA A 346 7.47 4.82 18.25
CA ALA A 346 7.90 5.33 16.95
C ALA A 346 9.32 4.91 16.60
N ALA A 347 9.61 4.80 15.30
CA ALA A 347 10.98 4.75 14.82
C ALA A 347 11.68 6.11 15.05
N ALA A 348 13.00 6.13 14.88
CA ALA A 348 13.75 7.38 14.96
C ALA A 348 13.34 8.30 13.81
N ILE A 349 13.01 9.57 14.11
CA ILE A 349 12.66 10.56 13.09
C ILE A 349 13.82 10.65 12.10
N GLU A 350 13.53 10.56 10.80
CA GLU A 350 14.51 10.67 9.73
C GLU A 350 14.47 12.07 9.13
N LEU A 351 15.53 12.84 9.35
CA LEU A 351 15.68 14.21 8.85
C LEU A 351 17.07 14.37 8.21
N PRO A 352 17.20 15.29 7.23
CA PRO A 352 18.49 15.54 6.58
C PRO A 352 19.53 16.10 7.56
N GLU A 353 20.80 15.98 7.21
CA GLU A 353 21.88 16.66 7.92
C GLU A 353 21.70 18.17 7.86
N ARG A 354 22.02 18.83 8.97
CA ARG A 354 21.98 20.29 9.10
C ARG A 354 23.37 20.85 9.35
N ASP A 355 23.63 22.04 8.85
CA ASP A 355 24.80 22.81 9.24
C ASP A 355 24.58 23.40 10.63
N LEU A 356 25.28 22.85 11.62
CA LEU A 356 25.07 23.17 13.03
C LEU A 356 26.20 24.09 13.53
N PRO A 357 25.89 25.18 14.26
CA PRO A 357 26.92 26.15 14.70
C PRO A 357 28.02 25.55 15.55
N LEU A 358 27.70 24.50 16.31
CA LEU A 358 28.63 23.76 17.15
C LEU A 358 28.54 22.26 16.85
N PRO A 359 29.68 21.54 16.91
CA PRO A 359 29.67 20.10 16.83
C PRO A 359 28.74 19.45 17.89
N PRO A 360 27.91 18.45 17.52
CA PRO A 360 26.87 17.97 18.42
C PRO A 360 27.39 17.30 19.68
N TYR A 361 28.46 16.49 19.62
CA TYR A 361 29.00 15.85 20.83
C TYR A 361 29.55 16.89 21.79
N PHE A 362 30.31 17.87 21.30
CA PHE A 362 30.78 18.98 22.10
C PHE A 362 29.64 19.74 22.79
N LEU A 363 28.58 20.10 22.04
CA LEU A 363 27.43 20.78 22.64
C LEU A 363 26.81 19.94 23.75
N GLY A 364 26.66 18.62 23.54
CA GLY A 364 26.12 17.73 24.55
C GLY A 364 26.98 17.65 25.81
N ALA A 365 28.29 17.51 25.63
CA ALA A 365 29.25 17.48 26.73
C ALA A 365 29.29 18.82 27.49
N TRP A 366 29.20 19.94 26.78
CA TRP A 366 29.15 21.28 27.39
C TRP A 366 27.82 21.54 28.12
N LEU A 367 26.70 21.05 27.60
CA LEU A 367 25.41 21.17 28.28
C LEU A 367 25.42 20.44 29.63
N GLY A 368 26.08 19.28 29.71
CA GLY A 368 26.29 18.61 30.98
C GLY A 368 27.30 19.32 31.88
N ASP A 369 28.59 19.06 31.63
CA ASP A 369 29.71 19.48 32.48
C ASP A 369 30.34 20.85 32.13
N GLY A 370 29.74 21.59 31.20
CA GLY A 370 30.23 22.91 30.78
C GLY A 370 29.88 24.04 31.74
N ALA A 371 30.70 25.09 31.74
CA ALA A 371 30.45 26.31 32.50
C ALA A 371 29.36 27.14 31.82
N SER A 372 28.23 27.40 32.49
CA SER A 372 27.08 28.08 31.88
C SER A 372 27.41 29.44 31.24
N ALA A 373 28.41 30.17 31.73
CA ALA A 373 28.78 31.50 31.24
C ALA A 373 30.04 31.54 30.35
N ALA A 374 30.67 30.40 30.05
CA ALA A 374 31.95 30.37 29.33
C ALA A 374 32.14 29.09 28.50
N ALA A 375 32.96 29.17 27.45
CA ALA A 375 33.41 28.02 26.67
C ALA A 375 34.45 27.19 27.45
N ARG A 376 34.03 26.60 28.58
CA ARG A 376 34.84 25.74 29.43
C ARG A 376 34.07 24.49 29.80
N ILE A 377 34.78 23.39 29.96
CA ILE A 377 34.24 22.11 30.44
C ILE A 377 35.10 21.59 31.59
N THR A 378 34.47 20.98 32.59
CA THR A 378 35.16 20.33 33.70
C THR A 378 34.94 18.83 33.61
N SER A 379 35.95 18.07 33.17
CA SER A 379 35.82 16.62 33.01
C SER A 379 36.94 15.88 33.73
N LYS A 380 36.62 14.72 34.29
CA LYS A 380 37.60 13.77 34.85
C LYS A 380 38.00 12.65 33.90
N ASP A 381 37.25 12.48 32.83
CA ASP A 381 37.44 11.41 31.85
C ASP A 381 38.17 12.01 30.62
N PRO A 382 39.45 11.66 30.36
CA PRO A 382 40.22 12.20 29.23
C PRO A 382 39.60 11.89 27.86
N GLU A 383 38.86 10.78 27.75
CA GLU A 383 38.14 10.38 26.55
C GLU A 383 37.11 11.42 26.11
N VAL A 384 36.50 12.17 27.04
CA VAL A 384 35.57 13.26 26.71
C VAL A 384 36.29 14.36 25.93
N LEU A 385 37.53 14.71 26.34
CA LEU A 385 38.34 15.71 25.66
C LEU A 385 38.79 15.21 24.28
N LEU A 386 39.24 13.96 24.19
CA LEU A 386 39.60 13.35 22.90
C LEU A 386 38.43 13.32 21.92
N ASN A 387 37.21 13.03 22.39
CA ASN A 387 36.02 13.05 21.55
C ASN A 387 35.63 14.47 21.11
N ILE A 388 35.87 15.50 21.93
CA ILE A 388 35.70 16.91 21.56
C ILE A 388 36.75 17.31 20.49
N GLU A 389 37.99 16.88 20.65
CA GLU A 389 39.07 17.15 19.72
C GLU A 389 38.88 16.44 18.37
N ALA A 390 38.30 15.24 18.39
CA ALA A 390 37.90 14.51 17.18
C ALA A 390 36.82 15.23 16.36
N GLU A 391 36.05 16.13 16.97
CA GLU A 391 35.09 17.01 16.27
C GLU A 391 35.74 18.32 15.76
N GLY A 392 37.06 18.47 15.86
CA GLY A 392 37.83 19.59 15.30
C GLY A 392 38.02 20.79 16.23
N LEU A 393 37.70 20.65 17.51
CA LEU A 393 37.94 21.67 18.54
C LEU A 393 39.27 21.42 19.27
N VAL A 394 39.79 22.44 19.96
CA VAL A 394 41.03 22.32 20.76
C VAL A 394 40.70 22.52 22.22
N THR A 395 41.18 21.62 23.09
CA THR A 395 41.01 21.75 24.55
C THR A 395 42.34 22.13 25.21
N LYS A 396 42.31 23.09 26.14
CA LYS A 396 43.49 23.49 26.93
C LYS A 396 43.15 23.60 28.41
N PRO A 397 44.03 23.17 29.33
CA PRO A 397 43.79 23.34 30.76
C PRO A 397 43.74 24.83 31.12
N VAL A 398 42.72 25.24 31.90
CA VAL A 398 42.49 26.62 32.34
C VAL A 398 42.08 26.66 33.81
N GLY A 399 42.70 27.54 34.59
CA GLY A 399 42.37 27.76 36.01
C GLY A 399 43.32 27.06 36.98
N SER A 400 43.01 27.10 38.27
CA SER A 400 43.84 26.54 39.35
C SER A 400 43.54 25.07 39.67
N THR A 401 42.49 24.50 39.06
CA THR A 401 42.10 23.09 39.20
C THR A 401 42.56 22.32 37.97
N GLU A 402 43.25 21.18 38.15
CA GLU A 402 43.80 20.35 37.06
C GLU A 402 42.76 19.74 36.09
N MET A 403 41.45 19.93 36.34
CA MET A 403 40.35 19.25 35.64
C MET A 403 39.46 20.17 34.80
N THR A 404 39.80 21.47 34.69
CA THR A 404 39.00 22.45 33.94
C THR A 404 39.71 22.82 32.65
N TYR A 405 39.00 22.75 31.53
CA TYR A 405 39.55 22.99 30.19
C TYR A 405 38.77 24.09 29.48
N GLY A 406 39.48 25.03 28.87
CA GLY A 406 38.92 25.95 27.87
C GLY A 406 38.85 25.27 26.51
N VAL A 407 37.78 25.54 25.76
CA VAL A 407 37.57 24.97 24.42
C VAL A 407 37.62 26.09 23.39
N PHE A 408 38.42 25.87 22.33
CA PHE A 408 38.76 26.86 21.30
C PHE A 408 38.58 26.26 19.91
N LEU A 409 38.39 27.11 18.91
CA LEU A 409 38.49 26.70 17.50
C LEU A 409 39.97 26.47 17.14
N ALA A 410 40.26 25.55 16.22
CA ALA A 410 41.64 25.29 15.78
C ALA A 410 42.35 26.55 15.24
N GLU A 411 41.61 27.45 14.58
CA GLU A 411 42.12 28.73 14.07
C GLU A 411 42.50 29.72 15.19
N GLU A 412 41.82 29.68 16.34
CA GLU A 412 42.13 30.52 17.50
C GLU A 412 43.45 30.15 18.19
N ASP A 413 43.93 28.92 17.98
CA ASP A 413 45.18 28.42 18.57
C ASP A 413 46.43 29.00 17.86
N THR A 414 46.28 29.51 16.64
CA THR A 414 47.42 29.85 15.77
C THR A 414 47.87 31.31 15.79
N ALA A 415 47.17 32.23 16.47
CA ALA A 415 47.51 33.66 16.43
C ALA A 415 47.54 34.33 17.82
N PRO A 416 48.70 34.82 18.29
CA PRO A 416 48.74 35.87 19.28
C PRO A 416 48.67 37.20 18.53
N THR A 417 47.54 37.92 18.54
CA THR A 417 47.45 39.41 18.57
C THR A 417 46.08 39.98 18.15
N ALA A 418 45.81 41.15 18.74
CA ALA A 418 44.90 42.22 18.32
C ALA A 418 43.38 42.00 18.44
N ARG A 419 42.76 42.86 19.25
CA ARG A 419 41.34 42.94 19.62
C ARG A 419 40.38 43.35 18.48
N ASP A 420 40.75 43.22 17.21
CA ASP A 420 40.03 43.95 16.16
C ASP A 420 39.91 43.22 14.81
N CYS A 421 39.62 41.92 14.80
CA CYS A 421 39.18 41.21 13.58
C CYS A 421 38.24 40.03 13.91
N VAL A 422 36.96 40.29 14.24
CA VAL A 422 35.94 39.24 14.41
C VAL A 422 34.88 39.36 13.31
N GLY A 423 35.00 38.57 12.26
CA GLY A 423 33.95 38.34 11.27
C GLY A 423 34.29 37.06 10.51
N ARG A 424 33.51 35.98 10.54
CA ARG A 424 32.05 35.88 10.60
C ARG A 424 31.48 34.96 11.70
N HIS A 425 32.29 34.20 12.47
CA HIS A 425 31.75 33.24 13.47
C HIS A 425 32.29 33.36 14.91
N GLY A 426 33.35 34.14 15.16
CA GLY A 426 33.81 34.42 16.52
C GLY A 426 34.25 33.15 17.30
N SER A 427 34.71 33.35 18.52
CA SER A 427 35.17 32.27 19.38
C SER A 427 34.11 31.19 19.63
N VAL A 428 34.50 30.03 20.18
CA VAL A 428 33.52 29.02 20.67
C VAL A 428 32.48 29.65 21.60
N GLN A 429 32.88 30.66 22.39
CA GLN A 429 31.97 31.42 23.23
C GLN A 429 30.98 32.28 22.43
N ALA A 430 31.37 32.83 21.28
CA ALA A 430 30.46 33.50 20.37
C ALA A 430 29.47 32.52 19.74
N LEU A 431 29.91 31.33 19.32
CA LEU A 431 29.03 30.28 18.81
C LEU A 431 28.00 29.79 19.84
N LEU A 432 28.42 29.58 21.10
CA LEU A 432 27.51 29.28 22.21
C LEU A 432 26.50 30.40 22.47
N ARG A 433 26.89 31.66 22.23
CA ARG A 433 25.99 32.81 22.33
C ARG A 433 25.00 32.85 21.16
N THR A 434 25.45 32.55 19.94
CA THR A 434 24.61 32.45 18.74
C THR A 434 23.58 31.34 18.87
N ALA A 435 23.98 30.18 19.41
CA ALA A 435 23.08 29.07 19.72
C ALA A 435 22.12 29.37 20.89
N GLY A 436 22.30 30.50 21.60
CA GLY A 436 21.43 30.93 22.70
C GLY A 436 21.56 30.13 23.99
N VAL A 437 22.56 29.25 24.10
CA VAL A 437 22.73 28.33 25.25
C VAL A 437 23.56 28.92 26.39
N LEU A 438 24.30 30.01 26.13
CA LEU A 438 25.10 30.69 27.14
C LEU A 438 24.21 31.33 28.22
N GLY A 439 24.38 30.93 29.49
CA GLY A 439 23.58 31.38 30.63
C GLY A 439 22.18 30.76 30.70
N ASN A 440 21.82 29.91 29.73
CA ASN A 440 20.50 29.30 29.58
C ASN A 440 20.67 27.92 28.92
N LYS A 441 21.14 26.93 29.68
CA LYS A 441 21.46 25.60 29.16
C LYS A 441 20.19 24.88 28.68
N HIS A 442 20.06 24.69 27.38
CA HIS A 442 18.95 24.01 26.74
C HIS A 442 19.44 23.41 25.41
N ILE A 443 18.68 22.48 24.82
CA ILE A 443 19.01 21.93 23.51
C ILE A 443 18.31 22.78 22.43
N PRO A 444 19.05 23.43 21.50
CA PRO A 444 18.41 24.23 20.47
C PRO A 444 17.60 23.38 19.48
N GLN A 445 16.51 23.94 18.96
CA GLN A 445 15.57 23.21 18.09
C GLN A 445 16.22 22.64 16.83
N GLU A 446 17.23 23.32 16.29
CA GLU A 446 18.01 22.88 15.13
C GLU A 446 18.71 21.54 15.37
N TYR A 447 19.14 21.27 16.61
CA TYR A 447 19.74 19.99 17.02
C TYR A 447 18.67 18.93 17.25
N LEU A 448 17.51 19.28 17.83
CA LEU A 448 16.38 18.36 18.03
C LEU A 448 15.72 17.92 16.71
N ARG A 449 16.00 18.62 15.61
CA ARG A 449 15.55 18.32 14.24
C ARG A 449 16.72 18.09 13.26
N ALA A 450 17.89 17.73 13.78
CA ALA A 450 19.05 17.34 12.98
C ALA A 450 18.96 15.88 12.51
N SER A 451 19.92 15.40 11.72
CA SER A 451 19.95 14.00 11.31
C SER A 451 20.05 13.05 12.49
N ILE A 452 19.69 11.77 12.27
CA ILE A 452 19.81 10.73 13.30
C ILE A 452 21.24 10.64 13.83
N ALA A 453 22.24 10.78 12.95
CA ALA A 453 23.67 10.75 13.33
C ALA A 453 24.04 11.93 14.24
N GLN A 454 23.63 13.15 13.88
CA GLN A 454 23.90 14.37 14.64
C GLN A 454 23.22 14.32 16.03
N ARG A 455 21.96 13.89 16.09
CA ARG A 455 21.23 13.73 17.36
C ARG A 455 21.82 12.64 18.25
N ARG A 456 22.32 11.54 17.69
CA ARG A 456 23.05 10.51 18.45
C ARG A 456 24.37 11.03 18.99
N SER A 457 25.09 11.83 18.21
CA SER A 457 26.34 12.46 18.66
C SER A 457 26.08 13.42 19.84
N LEU A 458 25.02 14.23 19.76
CA LEU A 458 24.56 15.08 20.86
C LEU A 458 24.17 14.28 22.11
N LEU A 459 23.34 13.23 21.94
CA LEU A 459 22.93 12.37 23.03
C LEU A 459 24.14 11.77 23.74
N ALA A 460 25.14 11.30 22.97
CA ALA A 460 26.37 10.73 23.51
C ALA A 460 27.15 11.71 24.38
N GLY A 461 27.29 12.98 23.96
CA GLY A 461 27.95 14.01 24.77
C GLY A 461 27.24 14.26 26.10
N LEU A 462 25.90 14.31 26.10
CA LEU A 462 25.08 14.48 27.31
C LEU A 462 25.22 13.30 28.27
N VAL A 463 25.19 12.07 27.76
CA VAL A 463 25.27 10.88 28.63
C VAL A 463 26.71 10.53 29.05
N ASP A 464 27.72 10.93 28.27
CA ASP A 464 29.13 10.73 28.62
C ASP A 464 29.59 11.65 29.75
N THR A 465 28.94 12.80 29.94
CA THR A 465 29.16 13.70 31.08
C THR A 465 28.25 13.30 32.25
N ASP A 466 26.98 13.70 32.18
CA ASP A 466 26.00 13.57 33.27
C ASP A 466 25.19 12.25 33.25
N GLY A 467 25.46 11.36 32.29
CA GLY A 467 24.80 10.06 32.20
C GLY A 467 25.44 8.99 33.05
N THR A 468 24.65 8.07 33.58
CA THR A 468 25.10 6.86 34.28
C THR A 468 24.33 5.65 33.81
N VAL A 469 24.86 4.46 34.11
CA VAL A 469 24.17 3.18 33.87
C VAL A 469 23.73 2.65 35.23
N ASP A 470 22.43 2.43 35.41
CA ASP A 470 21.91 1.88 36.65
C ASP A 470 22.25 0.38 36.81
N ALA A 471 21.84 -0.21 37.93
CA ALA A 471 22.09 -1.64 38.19
C ALA A 471 21.35 -2.58 37.22
N GLY A 472 20.28 -2.11 36.57
CA GLY A 472 19.49 -2.85 35.59
C GLY A 472 19.93 -2.62 34.13
N GLY A 473 21.01 -1.86 33.91
CA GLY A 473 21.52 -1.53 32.58
C GLY A 473 20.85 -0.31 31.92
N SER A 474 19.85 0.30 32.55
CA SER A 474 19.19 1.48 31.97
C SER A 474 20.10 2.71 32.07
N VAL A 475 20.00 3.58 31.07
CA VAL A 475 20.74 4.84 31.00
C VAL A 475 19.96 5.89 31.77
N GLN A 476 20.63 6.56 32.71
CA GLN A 476 20.08 7.63 33.53
C GLN A 476 20.82 8.93 33.25
N PHE A 477 20.10 9.99 32.93
CA PHE A 477 20.60 11.36 32.84
C PHE A 477 19.98 12.17 33.96
N ALA A 478 20.81 12.77 34.82
CA ALA A 478 20.37 13.48 36.00
C ALA A 478 20.82 14.94 35.96
N VAL A 479 19.86 15.87 35.97
CA VAL A 479 20.12 17.31 35.89
C VAL A 479 19.20 18.07 36.84
N THR A 480 19.63 19.23 37.33
CA THR A 480 18.79 20.13 38.14
C THR A 480 18.00 21.15 37.31
N ASP A 481 18.29 21.26 36.01
CA ASP A 481 17.56 22.13 35.09
C ASP A 481 16.39 21.37 34.46
N GLU A 482 15.16 21.80 34.77
CA GLU A 482 13.93 21.18 34.26
C GLU A 482 13.79 21.29 32.73
N ARG A 483 14.22 22.42 32.16
CA ARG A 483 14.15 22.63 30.72
C ARG A 483 15.08 21.66 30.01
N LEU A 484 16.33 21.57 30.46
CA LEU A 484 17.29 20.63 29.88
C LEU A 484 16.84 19.17 30.04
N ALA A 485 16.19 18.82 31.15
CA ALA A 485 15.61 17.49 31.34
C ALA A 485 14.52 17.18 30.30
N ASN A 486 13.61 18.13 30.04
CA ASN A 486 12.54 17.97 29.04
C ASN A 486 13.11 17.94 27.61
N ASP A 487 14.08 18.78 27.29
CA ASP A 487 14.77 18.78 26.00
C ASP A 487 15.49 17.44 25.76
N PHE A 488 16.13 16.88 26.79
CA PHE A 488 16.73 15.55 26.73
C PHE A 488 15.69 14.46 26.45
N ARG A 489 14.50 14.54 27.05
CA ARG A 489 13.39 13.61 26.76
C ARG A 489 12.95 13.71 25.31
N GLU A 490 12.80 14.92 24.77
CA GLU A 490 12.46 15.11 23.37
C GLU A 490 13.54 14.53 22.44
N LEU A 491 14.82 14.80 22.73
CA LEU A 491 15.95 14.23 21.97
C LEU A 491 15.87 12.70 21.96
N ALA A 492 15.66 12.08 23.11
CA ALA A 492 15.54 10.63 23.23
C ALA A 492 14.32 10.08 22.49
N HIS A 493 13.14 10.72 22.62
CA HIS A 493 11.93 10.33 21.89
C HIS A 493 12.10 10.45 20.37
N SER A 494 12.76 11.50 19.89
CA SER A 494 13.05 11.70 18.47
C SER A 494 13.95 10.60 17.89
N LEU A 495 14.72 9.90 18.73
CA LEU A 495 15.58 8.77 18.38
C LEU A 495 14.87 7.41 18.54
N GLY A 496 13.57 7.40 18.87
CA GLY A 496 12.75 6.21 19.07
C GLY A 496 12.86 5.58 20.47
N TYR A 497 13.56 6.24 21.41
CA TYR A 497 13.65 5.75 22.79
C TYR A 497 12.42 6.14 23.58
N ARG A 498 12.05 5.28 24.54
CA ARG A 498 11.04 5.60 25.57
C ARG A 498 11.76 6.11 26.82
N THR A 499 11.32 7.23 27.39
CA THR A 499 11.91 7.82 28.60
C THR A 499 10.94 7.87 29.78
N GLY A 500 11.35 7.39 30.96
CA GLY A 500 10.71 7.73 32.23
C GLY A 500 11.40 8.93 32.89
N MET A 501 10.69 9.70 33.70
CA MET A 501 11.27 10.82 34.46
C MET A 501 10.86 10.72 35.92
N SER A 502 11.81 10.97 36.82
CA SER A 502 11.55 11.05 38.26
C SER A 502 12.24 12.27 38.86
N THR A 503 11.68 12.80 39.94
CA THR A 503 12.23 13.97 40.64
C THR A 503 12.67 13.60 42.04
N ARG A 504 13.86 14.07 42.46
CA ARG A 504 14.35 13.94 43.83
C ARG A 504 14.80 15.30 44.34
N ARG A 505 14.49 15.60 45.61
CA ARG A 505 15.01 16.80 46.26
C ARG A 505 16.51 16.66 46.54
N VAL A 506 17.28 17.67 46.17
CA VAL A 506 18.73 17.75 46.38
C VAL A 506 19.09 19.06 47.08
N SER A 507 20.31 19.15 47.62
CA SER A 507 20.79 20.37 48.27
C SER A 507 21.10 21.44 47.22
N GLY A 508 20.11 22.29 46.93
CA GLY A 508 20.22 23.42 46.01
C GLY A 508 20.44 24.75 46.72
N ARG A 509 21.00 25.74 46.00
CA ARG A 509 21.13 27.13 46.49
C ARG A 509 19.81 27.91 46.39
N THR A 510 18.97 27.52 45.43
CA THR A 510 17.63 28.03 45.14
C THR A 510 16.64 26.88 45.04
N GLU A 511 15.33 27.19 45.08
CA GLU A 511 14.27 26.20 44.91
C GLU A 511 14.37 25.46 43.55
N ALA A 512 14.65 26.20 42.46
CA ALA A 512 14.89 25.63 41.13
C ALA A 512 16.08 24.65 41.10
N SER A 513 17.16 24.93 41.83
CA SER A 513 18.32 24.02 41.94
C SER A 513 18.17 22.92 43.00
N SER A 514 17.06 22.90 43.74
CA SER A 514 16.79 21.95 44.82
C SER A 514 16.01 20.72 44.36
N THR A 515 15.68 20.64 43.07
CA THR A 515 15.03 19.50 42.44
C THR A 515 15.96 18.94 41.37
N CYS A 516 16.26 17.64 41.46
CA CYS A 516 16.98 16.90 40.44
C CYS A 516 15.99 16.05 39.65
N TYR A 517 15.99 16.24 38.33
CA TYR A 517 15.23 15.49 37.35
C TYR A 517 16.12 14.37 36.81
N THR A 518 15.72 13.12 37.03
CA THR A 518 16.40 11.95 36.51
C THR A 518 15.57 11.33 35.40
N VAL A 519 16.06 11.44 34.16
CA VAL A 519 15.48 10.82 32.98
C VAL A 519 16.12 9.46 32.77
N THR A 520 15.31 8.40 32.67
CA THR A 520 15.77 7.02 32.50
C THR A 520 15.24 6.44 31.21
N PHE A 521 16.10 5.82 30.40
CA PHE A 521 15.69 5.11 29.20
C PHE A 521 16.54 3.87 28.94
N GLY A 522 15.96 2.90 28.24
CA GLY A 522 16.68 1.71 27.79
C GLY A 522 17.10 1.87 26.33
N SER A 523 18.28 1.36 25.97
CA SER A 523 18.75 1.30 24.60
C SER A 523 19.37 -0.07 24.30
N ALA A 524 18.96 -0.70 23.20
CA ALA A 524 19.64 -1.90 22.69
C ALA A 524 20.97 -1.56 21.99
N ARG A 525 21.15 -0.30 21.59
CA ARG A 525 22.36 0.22 20.93
C ARG A 525 23.27 0.90 21.94
N GLU A 526 24.56 0.96 21.65
CA GLU A 526 25.50 1.75 22.44
C GLU A 526 25.20 3.25 22.27
N VAL A 527 25.04 3.94 23.40
CA VAL A 527 24.75 5.40 23.43
C VAL A 527 25.89 6.23 24.01
N PHE A 528 26.84 5.60 24.71
CA PHE A 528 28.03 6.23 25.27
C PHE A 528 29.18 6.15 24.25
N ARG A 529 30.06 7.16 24.20
CA ARG A 529 31.35 7.02 23.49
C ARG A 529 32.48 6.58 24.41
N ILE A 530 32.38 6.85 25.72
CA ILE A 530 33.46 6.50 26.64
C ILE A 530 33.47 5.02 27.03
N GLU A 531 34.63 4.37 26.98
CA GLU A 531 34.80 2.93 27.08
C GLU A 531 34.28 2.39 28.42
N ARG A 532 34.57 3.10 29.52
CA ARG A 532 34.11 2.72 30.87
C ARG A 532 32.58 2.61 30.96
N LYS A 533 31.83 3.57 30.38
CA LYS A 533 30.36 3.56 30.40
C LYS A 533 29.79 2.59 29.38
N GLN A 534 30.42 2.44 28.21
CA GLN A 534 30.06 1.38 27.24
C GLN A 534 30.19 -0.02 27.86
N ARG A 535 31.30 -0.30 28.55
CA ARG A 535 31.51 -1.57 29.24
C ARG A 535 30.46 -1.78 30.33
N ALA A 536 30.21 -0.77 31.17
CA ALA A 536 29.16 -0.85 32.19
C ALA A 536 27.77 -1.10 31.58
N HIS A 537 27.44 -0.46 30.46
CA HIS A 537 26.18 -0.67 29.74
C HIS A 537 26.08 -2.10 29.17
N ARG A 538 27.15 -2.61 28.55
CA ARG A 538 27.20 -3.99 28.02
C ARG A 538 27.09 -5.04 29.12
N GLU A 539 27.89 -4.92 30.18
CA GLU A 539 27.94 -5.88 31.29
C GLU A 539 26.63 -5.92 32.08
N ARG A 540 26.06 -4.75 32.40
CA ARG A 540 24.80 -4.65 33.16
C ARG A 540 23.58 -4.90 32.27
N GLY A 541 23.69 -4.65 30.97
CA GLY A 541 22.61 -4.83 30.01
C GLY A 541 22.28 -6.29 29.66
N GLY A 542 23.25 -7.20 29.83
CA GLY A 542 23.12 -8.60 29.43
C GLY A 542 22.24 -9.49 30.32
N SER A 543 21.90 -9.06 31.55
CA SER A 543 21.21 -9.92 32.53
C SER A 543 19.87 -9.34 33.01
N ARG A 544 18.77 -9.90 32.46
CA ARG A 544 17.36 -9.72 32.89
C ARG A 544 16.82 -8.27 32.89
N GLY A 545 16.23 -7.81 31.77
CA GLY A 545 15.32 -6.66 31.85
C GLY A 545 14.89 -5.96 30.56
N TYR A 546 15.61 -6.15 29.45
CA TYR A 546 15.49 -5.31 28.24
C TYR A 546 14.21 -5.49 27.40
N ALA A 547 13.32 -6.40 27.78
CA ALA A 547 12.20 -6.84 26.94
C ALA A 547 10.98 -5.89 26.92
N ARG A 548 11.15 -4.60 27.30
CA ARG A 548 10.10 -3.56 27.30
C ARG A 548 10.46 -2.30 26.52
N ILE A 549 11.64 -2.24 25.89
CA ILE A 549 12.18 -1.00 25.30
C ILE A 549 11.36 -0.52 24.11
N GLY A 550 10.81 -1.43 23.29
CA GLY A 550 10.05 -1.08 22.09
C GLY A 550 8.57 -0.76 22.30
N SER A 551 8.10 -0.61 23.55
CA SER A 551 6.66 -0.40 23.82
C SER A 551 6.40 0.47 25.06
N ARG A 552 5.35 1.30 24.98
CA ARG A 552 4.76 2.09 26.09
C ARG A 552 3.53 1.39 26.61
N PHE A 553 3.39 1.22 27.92
CA PHE A 553 2.22 0.54 28.51
C PHE A 553 1.17 1.56 28.92
N VAL A 554 -0.10 1.24 28.73
CA VAL A 554 -1.21 2.08 29.22
C VAL A 554 -1.42 1.76 30.70
N THR A 555 -1.22 2.75 31.58
CA THR A 555 -1.32 2.60 33.04
C THR A 555 -2.65 3.07 33.60
N ASP A 556 -3.26 4.07 32.96
CA ASP A 556 -4.57 4.57 33.31
C ASP A 556 -5.37 5.03 32.10
N VAL A 557 -6.70 4.95 32.18
CA VAL A 557 -7.63 5.52 31.20
C VAL A 557 -8.86 6.01 31.96
N ARG A 558 -9.02 7.33 32.03
CA ARG A 558 -10.09 7.96 32.81
C ARG A 558 -11.03 8.72 31.88
N PRO A 559 -12.36 8.60 32.03
CA PRO A 559 -13.28 9.48 31.33
C PRO A 559 -13.03 10.92 31.79
N VAL A 560 -13.00 11.86 30.84
CA VAL A 560 -12.88 13.30 31.11
C VAL A 560 -14.08 14.04 30.55
N GLU A 561 -14.25 15.30 30.98
CA GLU A 561 -15.23 16.18 30.36
C GLU A 561 -14.95 16.28 28.86
N SER A 562 -16.02 16.40 28.07
CA SER A 562 -15.88 16.50 26.61
C SER A 562 -15.03 17.70 26.26
N VAL A 563 -13.94 17.47 25.50
CA VAL A 563 -13.11 18.54 24.96
C VAL A 563 -13.29 18.60 23.44
N PRO A 564 -13.09 19.76 22.81
CA PRO A 564 -13.04 19.85 21.37
C PRO A 564 -11.93 18.94 20.82
N VAL A 565 -12.27 18.06 19.88
CA VAL A 565 -11.34 17.13 19.24
C VAL A 565 -11.36 17.29 17.73
N ARG A 566 -10.26 16.95 17.07
CA ARG A 566 -10.11 17.06 15.61
C ARG A 566 -9.30 15.89 15.07
N CYS A 567 -9.52 15.54 13.81
CA CYS A 567 -8.75 14.52 13.09
C CYS A 567 -7.92 15.18 11.99
N VAL A 568 -6.74 14.63 11.72
CA VAL A 568 -5.95 14.95 10.52
C VAL A 568 -5.56 13.69 9.75
N GLN A 569 -5.30 13.86 8.46
CA GLN A 569 -4.83 12.83 7.53
C GLN A 569 -3.51 13.27 6.93
N VAL A 570 -2.61 12.32 6.73
CA VAL A 570 -1.29 12.51 6.17
C VAL A 570 -1.09 11.73 4.87
N ASP A 571 -0.23 12.26 4.01
CA ASP A 571 0.25 11.70 2.73
C ASP A 571 1.34 10.64 2.99
N HIS A 572 1.01 9.62 3.76
CA HIS A 572 1.92 8.51 4.06
C HIS A 572 1.21 7.20 3.76
N PRO A 573 1.87 6.18 3.16
CA PRO A 573 1.24 4.89 2.82
C PRO A 573 0.51 4.22 3.99
N ASP A 574 1.10 4.25 5.19
CA ASP A 574 0.46 3.67 6.38
C ASP A 574 -0.66 4.57 6.98
N HIS A 575 -0.78 5.80 6.49
CA HIS A 575 -1.64 6.88 7.01
C HIS A 575 -1.50 7.14 8.53
N LEU A 576 -0.44 6.62 9.16
CA LEU A 576 -0.10 6.85 10.56
C LEU A 576 0.73 8.12 10.69
N PHE A 577 0.37 8.99 11.64
CA PHE A 577 1.22 10.11 12.06
C PHE A 577 1.48 10.03 13.56
N LEU A 578 2.60 10.62 13.98
CA LEU A 578 2.97 10.68 15.39
C LEU A 578 2.15 11.75 16.08
N ALA A 579 1.54 11.42 17.21
CA ALA A 579 0.87 12.37 18.09
C ALA A 579 1.51 12.38 19.48
N THR A 580 1.30 13.47 20.23
CA THR A 580 1.87 13.77 21.56
C THR A 580 3.38 14.08 21.54
N ARG A 581 3.88 14.61 22.66
CA ARG A 581 5.34 14.81 22.90
C ARG A 581 6.13 13.49 22.93
N SER A 582 5.43 12.37 22.94
CA SER A 582 5.97 11.02 23.02
C SER A 582 5.77 10.19 21.76
N MET A 583 5.17 10.78 20.71
CA MET A 583 5.16 10.27 19.33
C MET A 583 4.46 8.89 19.16
N ILE A 584 3.12 8.86 19.12
CA ILE A 584 2.29 7.64 19.11
C ILE A 584 1.40 7.52 17.82
N PRO A 585 1.22 6.32 17.16
CA PRO A 585 0.53 6.12 15.84
C PRO A 585 -0.96 5.61 15.81
N THR A 586 -1.75 5.74 14.68
CA THR A 586 -3.25 5.47 14.53
C THR A 586 -3.83 5.05 13.10
N HIS A 587 -4.88 4.18 12.92
CA HIS A 587 -5.26 3.38 11.66
C HIS A 587 -6.76 3.44 11.09
N ASN A 588 -7.13 2.88 9.87
CA ASN A 588 -8.51 2.42 9.39
C ASN A 588 -8.75 1.64 7.99
N SER A 589 -9.86 0.82 7.81
CA SER A 589 -10.75 0.50 6.58
C SER A 589 -11.53 -0.89 6.55
N THR A 590 -12.80 -1.02 6.04
CA THR A 590 -13.69 -2.26 6.18
C THR A 590 -14.72 -2.71 5.08
N LEU A 591 -15.34 -1.91 4.21
CA LEU A 591 -16.52 -2.37 3.39
C LEU A 591 -16.22 -3.34 2.23
N ALA A 592 -15.18 -3.12 1.42
CA ALA A 592 -14.93 -3.94 0.23
C ALA A 592 -14.68 -5.43 0.55
N LEU A 593 -14.24 -5.71 1.78
CA LEU A 593 -14.08 -7.08 2.30
C LEU A 593 -15.42 -7.82 2.42
N ASP A 594 -16.53 -7.12 2.64
CA ASP A 594 -17.86 -7.76 2.74
C ASP A 594 -18.35 -8.28 1.38
N PHE A 595 -18.08 -7.54 0.29
CA PHE A 595 -18.42 -7.99 -1.07
C PHE A 595 -17.59 -9.21 -1.47
N ALA A 596 -16.28 -9.20 -1.18
CA ALA A 596 -15.40 -10.35 -1.41
C ALA A 596 -15.89 -11.62 -0.69
N ARG A 597 -16.32 -11.46 0.56
CA ARG A 597 -16.88 -12.55 1.38
C ARG A 597 -18.21 -13.07 0.81
N ALA A 598 -19.11 -12.18 0.39
CA ALA A 598 -20.38 -12.60 -0.19
C ALA A 598 -20.20 -13.39 -1.49
N ALA A 599 -19.31 -12.95 -2.37
CA ALA A 599 -19.02 -13.63 -3.62
C ALA A 599 -18.35 -15.00 -3.38
N SER A 600 -17.19 -15.02 -2.70
CA SER A 600 -16.37 -16.24 -2.63
C SER A 600 -16.75 -17.18 -1.49
N ILE A 601 -17.06 -16.66 -0.30
CA ILE A 601 -17.31 -17.53 0.86
C ILE A 601 -18.75 -18.03 0.89
N LYS A 602 -19.73 -17.19 0.52
CA LYS A 602 -21.15 -17.59 0.56
C LYS A 602 -21.67 -18.22 -0.72
N ASN A 603 -21.12 -17.84 -1.88
CA ASN A 603 -21.63 -18.25 -3.19
C ASN A 603 -20.61 -18.99 -4.05
N ASP A 604 -19.44 -19.33 -3.50
CA ASP A 604 -18.38 -20.10 -4.18
C ASP A 604 -17.93 -19.51 -5.54
N MET A 605 -18.03 -18.18 -5.67
CA MET A 605 -17.62 -17.46 -6.88
C MET A 605 -16.19 -16.95 -6.73
N THR A 606 -15.35 -17.24 -7.72
CA THR A 606 -13.94 -16.83 -7.69
C THR A 606 -13.80 -15.32 -7.66
N SER A 607 -13.09 -14.78 -6.67
CA SER A 607 -12.79 -13.34 -6.59
C SER A 607 -11.32 -13.08 -6.27
N VAL A 608 -10.84 -11.89 -6.67
CA VAL A 608 -9.48 -11.42 -6.36
C VAL A 608 -9.53 -10.05 -5.69
N PHE A 609 -8.73 -9.90 -4.63
CA PHE A 609 -8.57 -8.66 -3.88
C PHE A 609 -7.12 -8.15 -4.02
N PHE A 610 -6.93 -7.06 -4.75
CA PHE A 610 -5.67 -6.34 -4.83
C PHE A 610 -5.63 -5.30 -3.73
N SER A 611 -4.76 -5.51 -2.75
CA SER A 611 -4.59 -4.64 -1.60
C SER A 611 -3.29 -3.88 -1.70
N LEU A 612 -3.39 -2.57 -1.91
CA LEU A 612 -2.27 -1.64 -1.96
C LEU A 612 -2.04 -0.94 -0.61
N GLU A 613 -3.02 -1.01 0.31
CA GLU A 613 -2.96 -0.39 1.65
C GLU A 613 -2.75 -1.42 2.76
N MET A 614 -3.38 -2.61 2.69
CA MET A 614 -3.39 -3.59 3.78
C MET A 614 -2.62 -4.88 3.44
N GLY A 615 -1.89 -5.44 4.41
CA GLY A 615 -1.23 -6.74 4.22
C GLY A 615 -2.23 -7.92 4.20
N ARG A 616 -1.88 -9.02 3.50
CA ARG A 616 -2.74 -10.21 3.35
C ARG A 616 -3.25 -10.79 4.67
N ASN A 617 -2.41 -10.79 5.71
CA ASN A 617 -2.76 -11.33 7.02
C ASN A 617 -3.84 -10.49 7.71
N GLU A 618 -3.81 -9.17 7.50
CA GLU A 618 -4.82 -8.28 8.06
C GLU A 618 -6.19 -8.51 7.40
N ILE A 619 -6.19 -8.67 6.08
CA ILE A 619 -7.38 -9.01 5.28
C ILE A 619 -7.99 -10.34 5.76
N VAL A 620 -7.18 -11.40 5.87
CA VAL A 620 -7.64 -12.72 6.31
C VAL A 620 -8.25 -12.66 7.72
N MET A 621 -7.63 -11.93 8.64
CA MET A 621 -8.15 -11.79 10.01
C MET A 621 -9.50 -11.04 10.03
N ARG A 622 -9.66 -10.02 9.19
CA ARG A 622 -10.93 -9.30 9.04
C ARG A 622 -12.02 -10.20 8.46
N LEU A 623 -11.71 -10.98 7.42
CA LEU A 623 -12.64 -11.94 6.82
C LEU A 623 -13.12 -12.99 7.83
N LEU A 624 -12.19 -13.59 8.58
CA LEU A 624 -12.51 -14.59 9.59
C LEU A 624 -13.34 -14.00 10.75
N SER A 625 -13.02 -12.78 11.19
CA SER A 625 -13.80 -12.09 12.23
C SER A 625 -15.22 -11.83 11.79
N ALA A 626 -15.35 -11.30 10.58
CA ALA A 626 -16.60 -10.95 9.97
C ALA A 626 -17.49 -12.19 9.81
N GLU A 627 -16.91 -13.35 9.46
CA GLU A 627 -17.66 -14.57 9.19
C GLU A 627 -17.90 -15.48 10.39
N ALA A 628 -16.93 -15.61 11.30
CA ALA A 628 -17.11 -16.35 12.54
C ALA A 628 -17.97 -15.58 13.57
N ARG A 629 -18.27 -14.30 13.32
CA ARG A 629 -18.89 -13.37 14.28
C ARG A 629 -18.13 -13.34 15.60
N VAL A 630 -16.82 -13.51 15.49
CA VAL A 630 -15.88 -13.37 16.60
C VAL A 630 -15.31 -11.98 16.44
N PRO A 631 -15.36 -11.12 17.48
CA PRO A 631 -14.90 -9.76 17.34
C PRO A 631 -13.45 -9.75 16.83
N LEU A 632 -13.10 -8.80 15.95
CA LEU A 632 -11.77 -8.78 15.36
C LEU A 632 -10.71 -8.59 16.45
N HIS A 633 -11.10 -7.87 17.52
CA HIS A 633 -10.34 -7.68 18.75
C HIS A 633 -10.25 -8.95 19.63
N THR A 634 -11.05 -9.98 19.41
CA THR A 634 -10.95 -11.26 20.14
C THR A 634 -10.07 -12.22 19.35
N MET A 635 -10.14 -12.15 18.01
CA MET A 635 -9.35 -12.97 17.09
C MET A 635 -7.87 -12.57 17.04
N ARG A 636 -7.55 -11.27 16.89
CA ARG A 636 -6.13 -10.86 16.81
C ARG A 636 -5.46 -11.05 18.18
N SER A 637 -6.17 -10.97 19.30
CA SER A 637 -5.70 -11.03 20.69
C SER A 637 -5.76 -12.42 21.27
N GLY A 638 -6.19 -13.42 20.48
CA GLY A 638 -6.21 -14.82 20.87
C GLY A 638 -6.90 -15.10 22.21
N LEU A 639 -7.75 -14.17 22.68
CA LEU A 639 -8.61 -14.29 23.86
C LEU A 639 -9.94 -14.97 23.49
N MET A 640 -9.89 -15.79 22.45
CA MET A 640 -11.03 -16.56 21.98
C MET A 640 -11.43 -17.57 23.04
N THR A 641 -12.68 -17.47 23.47
CA THR A 641 -13.30 -18.51 24.29
C THR A 641 -13.30 -19.84 23.54
N ASP A 642 -13.46 -20.96 24.24
CA ASP A 642 -13.60 -22.26 23.57
C ASP A 642 -14.79 -22.26 22.58
N GLU A 643 -15.82 -21.46 22.86
CA GLU A 643 -16.95 -21.21 21.95
C GLU A 643 -16.54 -20.38 20.72
N ASP A 644 -15.74 -19.33 20.88
CA ASP A 644 -15.17 -18.57 19.76
C ASP A 644 -14.28 -19.43 18.89
N TRP A 645 -13.43 -20.25 19.49
CA TRP A 645 -12.58 -21.21 18.77
C TRP A 645 -13.43 -22.22 18.01
N THR A 646 -14.53 -22.67 18.61
CA THR A 646 -15.48 -23.57 17.96
C THR A 646 -16.18 -22.88 16.79
N ARG A 647 -16.62 -21.62 16.94
CA ARG A 647 -17.23 -20.82 15.85
C ARG A 647 -16.24 -20.56 14.72
N LEU A 648 -15.00 -20.20 15.05
CA LEU A 648 -13.95 -19.97 14.07
C LEU A 648 -13.58 -21.26 13.35
N ALA A 649 -13.31 -22.35 14.06
CA ALA A 649 -12.94 -23.63 13.46
C ALA A 649 -14.02 -24.15 12.50
N ARG A 650 -15.30 -23.95 12.83
CA ARG A 650 -16.43 -24.28 11.94
C ARG A 650 -16.38 -23.48 10.63
N ARG A 651 -16.11 -22.18 10.70
CA ARG A 651 -16.07 -21.29 9.51
C ARG A 651 -14.72 -21.30 8.78
N MET A 652 -13.64 -21.71 9.44
CA MET A 652 -12.29 -21.74 8.87
C MET A 652 -12.22 -22.67 7.66
N GLY A 653 -12.93 -23.80 7.69
CA GLY A 653 -13.02 -24.70 6.53
C GLY A 653 -13.70 -24.05 5.33
N GLU A 654 -14.76 -23.27 5.56
CA GLU A 654 -15.47 -22.54 4.51
C GLU A 654 -14.58 -21.43 3.91
N VAL A 655 -13.93 -20.64 4.76
CA VAL A 655 -13.02 -19.56 4.32
C VAL A 655 -11.78 -20.11 3.60
N ALA A 656 -11.21 -21.23 4.07
CA ALA A 656 -10.01 -21.80 3.47
C ALA A 656 -10.25 -22.47 2.11
N ASN A 657 -11.45 -22.98 1.88
CA ASN A 657 -11.83 -23.60 0.61
C ASN A 657 -12.44 -22.59 -0.38
N ALA A 658 -12.82 -21.40 0.08
CA ALA A 658 -13.41 -20.38 -0.77
C ALA A 658 -12.41 -19.90 -1.85
N PRO A 659 -12.86 -19.67 -3.10
CA PRO A 659 -12.00 -19.24 -4.21
C PRO A 659 -11.70 -17.73 -4.15
N LEU A 660 -11.16 -17.26 -3.02
CA LEU A 660 -10.75 -15.86 -2.79
C LEU A 660 -9.23 -15.72 -2.85
N PHE A 661 -8.74 -14.97 -3.84
CA PHE A 661 -7.32 -14.69 -4.04
C PHE A 661 -6.96 -13.30 -3.51
N ILE A 662 -5.87 -13.17 -2.76
CA ILE A 662 -5.42 -11.88 -2.20
C ILE A 662 -4.01 -11.59 -2.69
N ASP A 663 -3.79 -10.38 -3.19
CA ASP A 663 -2.50 -9.90 -3.66
C ASP A 663 -2.14 -8.58 -2.96
N ASP A 664 -1.08 -8.59 -2.17
CA ASP A 664 -0.59 -7.45 -1.37
C ASP A 664 0.77 -6.93 -1.87
N SER A 665 1.12 -7.20 -3.13
CA SER A 665 2.35 -6.66 -3.73
C SER A 665 2.32 -5.11 -3.77
N PRO A 666 3.35 -4.42 -3.25
CA PRO A 666 3.40 -2.96 -3.32
C PRO A 666 3.64 -2.48 -4.77
N ASN A 667 3.17 -1.26 -5.09
CA ASN A 667 3.43 -0.57 -6.36
C ASN A 667 3.03 -1.32 -7.65
N MET A 668 1.95 -2.11 -7.62
CA MET A 668 1.48 -2.85 -8.80
C MET A 668 1.03 -1.93 -9.94
N SER A 669 1.46 -2.26 -11.17
CA SER A 669 1.00 -1.59 -12.38
C SER A 669 -0.32 -2.17 -12.89
N MET A 670 -1.06 -1.40 -13.70
CA MET A 670 -2.30 -1.89 -14.34
C MET A 670 -2.06 -3.09 -15.25
N MET A 671 -0.89 -3.17 -15.89
CA MET A 671 -0.52 -4.30 -16.75
C MET A 671 -0.37 -5.58 -15.94
N GLU A 672 0.26 -5.50 -14.76
CA GLU A 672 0.39 -6.64 -13.85
C GLU A 672 -0.97 -7.09 -13.31
N ILE A 673 -1.83 -6.16 -12.90
CA ILE A 673 -3.19 -6.46 -12.44
C ILE A 673 -3.97 -7.17 -13.55
N ARG A 674 -3.94 -6.65 -14.78
CA ARG A 674 -4.60 -7.26 -15.94
C ARG A 674 -4.06 -8.67 -16.23
N ALA A 675 -2.75 -8.86 -16.23
CA ALA A 675 -2.13 -10.16 -16.46
C ALA A 675 -2.53 -11.18 -15.38
N LYS A 676 -2.53 -10.79 -14.10
CA LYS A 676 -2.96 -11.63 -12.97
C LYS A 676 -4.45 -11.99 -13.08
N CYS A 677 -5.31 -11.02 -13.39
CA CYS A 677 -6.74 -11.25 -13.59
C CYS A 677 -7.02 -12.20 -14.75
N ARG A 678 -6.36 -12.01 -15.90
CA ARG A 678 -6.47 -12.92 -17.07
C ARG A 678 -6.09 -14.36 -16.71
N ARG A 679 -4.96 -14.54 -16.00
CA ARG A 679 -4.51 -15.86 -15.55
C ARG A 679 -5.54 -16.51 -14.62
N LEU A 680 -6.09 -15.76 -13.67
CA LEU A 680 -7.13 -16.24 -12.77
C LEU A 680 -8.45 -16.56 -13.50
N LYS A 681 -8.84 -15.75 -14.50
CA LYS A 681 -10.03 -16.01 -15.32
C LYS A 681 -9.91 -17.33 -16.09
N GLN A 682 -8.75 -17.63 -16.65
CA GLN A 682 -8.51 -18.88 -17.38
C GLN A 682 -8.44 -20.11 -16.46
N GLN A 683 -7.83 -19.97 -15.28
CA GLN A 683 -7.60 -21.11 -14.38
C GLN A 683 -8.77 -21.40 -13.44
N HIS A 684 -9.50 -20.37 -13.02
CA HIS A 684 -10.47 -20.44 -11.93
C HIS A 684 -11.80 -19.74 -12.25
N ASP A 685 -12.05 -19.33 -13.50
CA ASP A 685 -13.27 -18.61 -13.92
C ASP A 685 -13.63 -17.44 -13.00
N LEU A 686 -12.68 -16.51 -12.86
CA LEU A 686 -12.82 -15.26 -12.10
C LEU A 686 -14.18 -14.57 -12.35
N LYS A 687 -14.86 -14.20 -11.26
CA LYS A 687 -16.18 -13.55 -11.25
C LYS A 687 -16.17 -12.15 -10.64
N LEU A 688 -15.21 -11.80 -9.79
CA LEU A 688 -15.15 -10.47 -9.16
C LEU A 688 -13.70 -10.00 -8.97
N VAL A 689 -13.43 -8.75 -9.30
CA VAL A 689 -12.14 -8.09 -9.06
C VAL A 689 -12.35 -6.92 -8.10
N ILE A 690 -11.54 -6.82 -7.06
CA ILE A 690 -11.55 -5.71 -6.10
C ILE A 690 -10.16 -5.06 -6.04
N VAL A 691 -10.09 -3.74 -6.13
CA VAL A 691 -8.85 -2.96 -6.07
C VAL A 691 -8.93 -1.88 -4.98
N ASP A 692 -8.02 -1.94 -4.00
CA ASP A 692 -7.93 -1.06 -2.83
C ASP A 692 -6.57 -0.34 -2.73
N TYR A 693 -6.43 0.98 -2.91
CA TYR A 693 -7.36 1.95 -3.50
C TYR A 693 -6.71 2.63 -4.73
N LEU A 694 -7.54 3.09 -5.66
CA LEU A 694 -7.13 3.57 -7.00
C LEU A 694 -5.99 4.58 -6.98
N GLN A 695 -6.01 5.49 -6.01
CA GLN A 695 -5.06 6.59 -5.92
C GLN A 695 -3.66 6.19 -5.43
N LEU A 696 -3.39 4.92 -5.08
CA LEU A 696 -2.04 4.41 -4.79
C LEU A 696 -1.36 3.72 -5.97
N MET A 697 -2.08 3.54 -7.08
CA MET A 697 -1.49 2.99 -8.29
C MET A 697 -0.57 4.03 -8.94
N SER A 698 0.47 3.55 -9.61
CA SER A 698 1.44 4.38 -10.35
C SER A 698 1.37 4.04 -11.83
N SER A 699 1.37 5.05 -12.70
CA SER A 699 1.55 4.85 -14.14
C SER A 699 3.03 4.78 -14.51
N PRO A 700 3.47 3.86 -15.40
CA PRO A 700 4.87 3.76 -15.84
C PRO A 700 5.36 4.95 -16.68
N GLY A 701 4.49 5.93 -17.00
CA GLY A 701 4.85 7.14 -17.75
C GLY A 701 4.98 8.40 -16.88
N ARG A 702 5.83 9.36 -17.31
CA ARG A 702 5.87 10.72 -16.76
C ARG A 702 4.60 11.48 -17.21
N VAL A 703 3.59 11.55 -16.35
CA VAL A 703 2.34 12.28 -16.63
C VAL A 703 2.43 13.70 -16.08
N GLU A 704 1.92 14.70 -16.82
CA GLU A 704 1.96 16.12 -16.40
C GLU A 704 1.02 16.44 -15.23
N SER A 705 -0.04 15.65 -15.02
CA SER A 705 -1.06 15.88 -13.99
C SER A 705 -1.62 14.58 -13.42
N ARG A 706 -1.80 14.53 -12.11
CA ARG A 706 -2.44 13.42 -11.37
C ARG A 706 -3.85 13.11 -11.90
N GLN A 707 -4.60 14.13 -12.34
CA GLN A 707 -5.93 13.94 -12.92
C GLN A 707 -5.90 13.11 -14.21
N GLN A 708 -4.86 13.27 -15.03
CA GLN A 708 -4.70 12.51 -16.27
C GLN A 708 -4.30 11.07 -15.97
N GLU A 709 -3.42 10.86 -14.98
CA GLU A 709 -3.04 9.53 -14.50
C GLU A 709 -4.27 8.75 -13.98
N VAL A 710 -5.08 9.37 -13.12
CA VAL A 710 -6.33 8.77 -12.61
C VAL A 710 -7.35 8.50 -13.73
N SER A 711 -7.41 9.36 -14.75
CA SER A 711 -8.27 9.16 -15.92
C SER A 711 -7.85 7.96 -16.77
N GLU A 712 -6.56 7.77 -16.98
CA GLU A 712 -6.02 6.60 -17.69
C GLU A 712 -6.28 5.31 -16.91
N MET A 713 -6.12 5.35 -15.57
CA MET A 713 -6.42 4.22 -14.69
C MET A 713 -7.90 3.84 -14.70
N SER A 714 -8.78 4.83 -14.58
CA SER A 714 -10.23 4.65 -14.66
C SER A 714 -10.65 3.96 -15.97
N ARG A 715 -10.17 4.48 -17.11
CA ARG A 715 -10.44 3.87 -18.42
C ARG A 715 -9.90 2.45 -18.51
N SER A 716 -8.69 2.21 -18.00
CA SER A 716 -8.06 0.89 -18.06
C SER A 716 -8.83 -0.16 -17.23
N LEU A 717 -9.37 0.22 -16.07
CA LEU A 717 -10.24 -0.66 -15.28
C LEU A 717 -11.57 -0.94 -15.95
N LYS A 718 -12.16 0.06 -16.62
CA LYS A 718 -13.37 -0.16 -17.41
C LYS A 718 -13.13 -1.12 -18.57
N LEU A 719 -11.99 -1.00 -19.24
CA LEU A 719 -11.59 -1.93 -20.30
C LEU A 719 -11.35 -3.33 -19.74
N LEU A 720 -10.67 -3.45 -18.59
CA LEU A 720 -10.47 -4.73 -17.90
C LEU A 720 -11.80 -5.42 -17.56
N ALA A 721 -12.77 -4.67 -17.03
CA ALA A 721 -14.09 -5.19 -16.68
C ALA A 721 -14.81 -5.77 -17.91
N LYS A 722 -14.82 -5.01 -19.02
CA LYS A 722 -15.44 -5.44 -20.28
C LYS A 722 -14.75 -6.63 -20.91
N GLU A 723 -13.42 -6.60 -20.94
CA GLU A 723 -12.62 -7.64 -21.57
C GLU A 723 -12.74 -8.99 -20.87
N LEU A 724 -12.73 -9.00 -19.54
CA LEU A 724 -12.84 -10.23 -18.76
C LEU A 724 -14.30 -10.63 -18.50
N GLU A 725 -15.26 -9.78 -18.88
CA GLU A 725 -16.68 -9.92 -18.54
C GLU A 725 -16.87 -10.19 -17.04
N VAL A 726 -16.24 -9.36 -16.20
CA VAL A 726 -16.35 -9.43 -14.73
C VAL A 726 -16.60 -8.05 -14.13
N PRO A 727 -17.40 -7.95 -13.05
CA PRO A 727 -17.46 -6.73 -12.25
C PRO A 727 -16.09 -6.40 -11.64
N VAL A 728 -15.65 -5.16 -11.83
CA VAL A 728 -14.45 -4.60 -11.21
C VAL A 728 -14.88 -3.52 -10.21
N VAL A 729 -14.66 -3.80 -8.93
CA VAL A 729 -14.92 -2.88 -7.82
C VAL A 729 -13.63 -2.16 -7.47
N ALA A 730 -13.66 -0.84 -7.52
CA ALA A 730 -12.50 -0.04 -7.17
C ALA A 730 -12.84 0.95 -6.05
N LEU A 731 -11.99 0.96 -5.02
CA LEU A 731 -12.12 1.88 -3.91
C LEU A 731 -11.51 3.23 -4.26
N SER A 732 -12.26 4.29 -3.97
CA SER A 732 -11.87 5.68 -4.22
C SER A 732 -12.16 6.55 -3.00
N GLN A 733 -11.31 7.55 -2.75
CA GLN A 733 -11.54 8.50 -1.69
C GLN A 733 -12.40 9.68 -2.16
N LEU A 734 -13.21 10.23 -1.25
CA LEU A 734 -14.00 11.46 -1.47
C LEU A 734 -13.19 12.72 -1.12
N ASN A 735 -13.41 13.78 -1.88
CA ASN A 735 -13.08 15.17 -1.58
C ASN A 735 -13.91 15.70 -0.41
N ARG A 736 -13.49 16.83 0.15
CA ARG A 736 -14.17 17.50 1.29
C ARG A 736 -15.36 18.39 0.92
N GLY A 737 -15.78 18.39 -0.35
CA GLY A 737 -16.97 19.12 -0.82
C GLY A 737 -18.25 18.90 0.01
N PRO A 738 -18.57 17.67 0.47
CA PRO A 738 -19.76 17.43 1.29
C PRO A 738 -19.72 18.14 2.64
N GLU A 739 -18.52 18.34 3.23
CA GLU A 739 -18.40 18.86 4.61
C GLU A 739 -18.69 20.36 4.72
N GLN A 740 -18.50 21.09 3.62
CA GLN A 740 -18.80 22.52 3.54
C GLN A 740 -20.27 22.80 3.25
N ARG A 741 -21.05 21.78 2.90
CA ARG A 741 -22.48 21.89 2.64
C ARG A 741 -23.28 21.73 3.93
N THR A 742 -24.45 22.36 3.97
CA THR A 742 -25.44 22.13 5.02
C THR A 742 -25.86 20.66 5.07
N ASP A 743 -25.99 20.04 3.90
CA ASP A 743 -26.15 18.60 3.75
C ASP A 743 -24.79 17.91 3.56
N LYS A 744 -24.36 17.19 4.59
CA LYS A 744 -23.06 16.48 4.65
C LYS A 744 -23.06 15.16 3.88
N ARG A 745 -24.17 14.83 3.23
CA ARG A 745 -24.30 13.64 2.41
C ARG A 745 -23.41 13.75 1.16
N PRO A 746 -22.60 12.74 0.85
CA PRO A 746 -21.70 12.75 -0.29
C PRO A 746 -22.48 12.65 -1.60
N GLN A 747 -21.96 13.31 -2.64
CA GLN A 747 -22.49 13.31 -4.00
C GLN A 747 -21.39 12.87 -4.98
N VAL A 748 -21.76 12.53 -6.21
CA VAL A 748 -20.80 12.05 -7.23
C VAL A 748 -19.72 13.10 -7.54
N SER A 749 -20.09 14.39 -7.51
CA SER A 749 -19.16 15.52 -7.65
C SER A 749 -18.03 15.53 -6.61
N ASP A 750 -18.23 14.84 -5.49
CA ASP A 750 -17.27 14.78 -4.38
C ASP A 750 -16.24 13.68 -4.57
N LEU A 751 -16.30 12.86 -5.62
CA LEU A 751 -15.19 11.95 -5.95
C LEU A 751 -13.90 12.76 -6.18
N ARG A 752 -12.75 12.28 -5.69
CA ARG A 752 -11.47 12.95 -5.89
C ARG A 752 -10.97 12.82 -7.32
N GLU A 753 -10.53 13.94 -7.91
CA GLU A 753 -9.89 13.98 -9.24
C GLU A 753 -10.77 13.34 -10.35
N SER A 754 -12.09 13.58 -10.30
CA SER A 754 -13.14 12.60 -10.63
C SER A 754 -13.87 12.70 -11.97
N GLY A 755 -13.62 13.71 -12.80
CA GLY A 755 -14.44 13.90 -14.01
C GLY A 755 -14.50 12.67 -14.92
N SER A 756 -13.40 11.94 -15.03
CA SER A 756 -13.28 10.70 -15.81
C SER A 756 -13.80 9.47 -15.06
N ILE A 757 -13.49 9.34 -13.77
CA ILE A 757 -13.98 8.24 -12.91
C ILE A 757 -15.51 8.19 -12.92
N GLU A 758 -16.15 9.35 -12.76
CA GLU A 758 -17.61 9.46 -12.83
C GLU A 758 -18.12 8.99 -14.19
N GLN A 759 -17.48 9.38 -15.30
CA GLN A 759 -17.95 9.03 -16.64
C GLN A 759 -17.80 7.54 -16.94
N ASP A 760 -16.65 6.95 -16.60
CA ASP A 760 -16.31 5.57 -16.92
C ASP A 760 -17.07 4.54 -16.06
N ALA A 761 -17.35 4.88 -14.79
CA ALA A 761 -18.06 4.00 -13.88
C ALA A 761 -19.50 3.73 -14.35
N ASP A 762 -19.95 2.48 -14.25
CA ASP A 762 -21.36 2.11 -14.48
C ASP A 762 -22.20 2.28 -13.22
N MET A 763 -21.57 2.12 -12.06
CA MET A 763 -22.18 2.32 -10.76
C MET A 763 -21.24 3.07 -9.82
N VAL A 764 -21.77 4.05 -9.08
CA VAL A 764 -21.04 4.79 -8.04
C VAL A 764 -21.80 4.62 -6.73
N ILE A 765 -21.11 4.05 -5.75
CA ILE A 765 -21.60 3.78 -4.41
C ILE A 765 -20.89 4.73 -3.46
N LEU A 766 -21.65 5.52 -2.70
CA LEU A 766 -21.13 6.44 -1.70
C LEU A 766 -21.52 5.96 -0.31
N LEU A 767 -20.57 5.91 0.61
CA LEU A 767 -20.86 5.56 2.00
C LEU A 767 -21.09 6.80 2.83
N TYR A 768 -22.25 6.82 3.47
CA TYR A 768 -22.61 7.85 4.43
C TYR A 768 -22.97 7.22 5.76
N ARG A 769 -22.54 7.87 6.83
CA ARG A 769 -22.88 7.48 8.19
C ARG A 769 -23.29 8.74 8.92
N GLU A 770 -24.56 8.77 9.32
CA GLU A 770 -25.15 9.93 9.98
C GLU A 770 -24.57 10.09 11.40
N ASP A 771 -24.38 8.98 12.10
CA ASP A 771 -23.81 8.89 13.45
C ASP A 771 -22.36 9.40 13.57
N VAL A 772 -21.68 9.53 12.43
CA VAL A 772 -20.37 10.17 12.33
C VAL A 772 -20.47 11.69 12.45
N HIS A 773 -21.60 12.27 12.04
CA HIS A 773 -21.83 13.71 11.97
C HIS A 773 -22.77 14.25 13.04
N ASP A 774 -23.80 13.48 13.39
CA ASP A 774 -24.80 13.80 14.41
C ASP A 774 -24.88 12.65 15.42
N LYS A 775 -24.51 12.94 16.66
CA LYS A 775 -24.36 11.96 17.75
C LYS A 775 -25.67 11.65 18.47
N GLU A 776 -26.65 12.53 18.34
CA GLU A 776 -28.01 12.31 18.84
C GLU A 776 -28.91 11.70 17.76
N SER A 777 -28.35 11.45 16.57
CA SER A 777 -29.08 10.78 15.50
C SER A 777 -29.61 9.44 16.03
N PRO A 778 -30.92 9.18 15.88
CA PRO A 778 -31.52 7.91 16.28
C PRO A 778 -30.97 6.72 15.47
N ARG A 779 -30.18 6.99 14.42
CA ARG A 779 -29.61 6.02 13.46
C ARG A 779 -28.17 5.59 13.81
N ALA A 780 -27.83 5.58 15.10
CA ALA A 780 -26.49 5.19 15.57
C ALA A 780 -26.15 3.73 15.19
N GLY A 781 -25.00 3.52 14.54
CA GLY A 781 -24.61 2.21 14.01
C GLY A 781 -25.27 1.84 12.67
N GLU A 782 -26.06 2.72 12.06
CA GLU A 782 -26.51 2.59 10.68
C GLU A 782 -25.51 3.26 9.72
N ALA A 783 -25.42 2.73 8.51
CA ALA A 783 -24.71 3.32 7.39
C ALA A 783 -25.61 3.27 6.15
N ASP A 784 -25.59 4.33 5.37
CA ASP A 784 -26.25 4.38 4.08
C ASP A 784 -25.24 4.02 2.98
N ILE A 785 -25.58 3.00 2.20
CA ILE A 785 -24.99 2.68 0.91
C ILE A 785 -25.79 3.44 -0.13
N ILE A 786 -25.29 4.61 -0.52
CA ILE A 786 -25.95 5.51 -1.48
C ILE A 786 -25.53 5.09 -2.89
N VAL A 787 -26.44 4.53 -3.68
CA VAL A 787 -26.21 4.28 -5.11
C VAL A 787 -26.42 5.59 -5.86
N ALA A 788 -25.38 6.42 -5.88
CA ALA A 788 -25.42 7.76 -6.44
C ALA A 788 -25.45 7.78 -7.98
N LYS A 789 -24.95 6.70 -8.62
CA LYS A 789 -25.05 6.49 -10.06
C LYS A 789 -25.30 5.01 -10.34
N HIS A 790 -26.20 4.71 -11.27
CA HIS A 790 -26.39 3.37 -11.81
C HIS A 790 -26.85 3.47 -13.27
N ARG A 791 -26.05 2.97 -14.22
CA ARG A 791 -26.37 3.05 -15.67
C ARG A 791 -27.52 2.13 -16.09
N ASN A 792 -27.66 0.98 -15.43
CA ASN A 792 -28.54 -0.11 -15.86
C ASN A 792 -29.74 -0.33 -14.91
N GLY A 793 -29.97 0.58 -13.95
CA GLY A 793 -31.03 0.42 -12.96
C GLY A 793 -31.24 1.67 -12.11
N PRO A 794 -32.13 1.59 -11.11
CA PRO A 794 -32.46 2.73 -10.26
C PRO A 794 -31.31 3.10 -9.31
N THR A 795 -31.25 4.37 -8.94
CA THR A 795 -30.48 4.90 -7.81
C THR A 795 -31.34 4.89 -6.56
N ALA A 796 -30.82 4.39 -5.44
CA ALA A 796 -31.48 4.43 -4.15
C ALA A 796 -30.46 4.41 -3.02
N ASP A 797 -30.93 4.70 -1.82
CA ASP A 797 -30.17 4.58 -0.60
C ASP A 797 -30.56 3.29 0.11
N VAL A 798 -29.57 2.46 0.39
CA VAL A 798 -29.77 1.20 1.12
C VAL A 798 -29.16 1.36 2.51
N THR A 799 -30.00 1.34 3.54
CA THR A 799 -29.55 1.43 4.93
C THR A 799 -29.12 0.05 5.43
N VAL A 800 -27.91 -0.03 5.96
CA VAL A 800 -27.31 -1.24 6.52
C VAL A 800 -26.82 -0.97 7.94
N ALA A 801 -26.73 -2.01 8.77
CA ALA A 801 -26.10 -1.90 10.08
C ALA A 801 -24.58 -2.07 9.98
N PHE A 802 -23.83 -1.12 10.49
CA PHE A 802 -22.37 -1.20 10.58
C PHE A 802 -21.94 -1.81 11.92
N GLN A 803 -21.37 -3.02 11.85
CA GLN A 803 -20.83 -3.74 13.00
C GLN A 803 -19.29 -3.68 12.98
N GLY A 804 -18.75 -2.48 13.22
CA GLY A 804 -17.30 -2.24 13.15
C GLY A 804 -16.44 -3.15 14.03
N HIS A 805 -16.98 -3.67 15.14
CA HIS A 805 -16.29 -4.62 16.03
C HIS A 805 -16.09 -6.02 15.43
N TYR A 806 -16.86 -6.36 14.38
CA TYR A 806 -16.68 -7.56 13.54
C TYR A 806 -16.09 -7.22 12.17
N SER A 807 -15.70 -5.96 11.94
CA SER A 807 -15.26 -5.46 10.62
C SER A 807 -16.21 -5.81 9.48
N ARG A 808 -17.52 -5.61 9.69
CA ARG A 808 -18.54 -5.93 8.69
C ARG A 808 -19.72 -4.96 8.72
N PHE A 809 -20.40 -4.89 7.60
CA PHE A 809 -21.75 -4.40 7.45
C PHE A 809 -22.72 -5.59 7.35
N VAL A 810 -23.96 -5.40 7.80
CA VAL A 810 -25.03 -6.40 7.70
C VAL A 810 -26.35 -5.74 7.34
N ASP A 811 -27.25 -6.49 6.71
CA ASP A 811 -28.62 -6.02 6.47
C ASP A 811 -29.31 -5.61 7.77
N MET A 812 -30.20 -4.63 7.67
CA MET A 812 -31.14 -4.31 8.73
C MET A 812 -32.06 -5.52 8.96
N ALA A 813 -32.42 -5.79 10.20
CA ALA A 813 -33.36 -6.86 10.48
C ALA A 813 -34.70 -6.55 9.78
N PRO A 814 -35.31 -7.52 9.07
CA PRO A 814 -36.64 -7.30 8.50
C PRO A 814 -37.62 -6.98 9.63
N GLY A 815 -38.25 -5.80 9.54
CA GLY A 815 -39.26 -5.32 10.49
C GLY A 815 -40.58 -6.07 10.39
#